data_AF-A0A812VXK9-F1
#
_entry.id   AF-A0A812VXK9-F1
#
_cell.length_a   1.000
_cell.length_b   1.000
_cell.length_c   1.000
_cell.angle_alpha   90.00
_cell.angle_beta   90.00
_cell.angle_gamma   90.00
#
_symmetry.space_group_name_H-M   'P 1'
#
loop_
_entity.id
_entity.type
_entity.pdbx_description
1 polymer ?
#
loop_
_entity_poly.entity_id
_entity_poly.type
_entity_poly.pdbx_seq_one_letter_code
_entity_poly.pdbx_strand_id
1 'polypeptide(L)'
;MEGDRKQAGSETDAAFEALQLEIECFFESAVSKLKLLKIAMETDSKKPTVTQEEEFTAADDAAAVAREPFALQEYWSARAEKQEGAQGGASRRFVGYSGAKKGVEIRLHGRWMELSTQTFGDEDSNIQKSMFLSLTASRKISERINSKLFNSSFHPGSMFRLGWDMFGGFLLLCDAILSPINLAWELDMGSATVLGVLLMVSFWTSLIFWSADVLVNFNTAIYHHGRLETSRAAIASNYLRGWFVFDVGLVTLDWVVGAQPPTNTGELSSLRSLRVIRALRLLRLLKAGRLRDILQELVASTGRQSILFYCGIFNTAVLISLVCHLLACFWFGIGRASHLRGEESWLQIMLLLEQDGVDQMTQYLHSLRYVIGAPSPPMVAPTNTVEILSDIAIYGSGLMVLGTAVSKISNTLAELRAMNEEHDRQRREIRMYLTSQSAPFELVSRIMKFVDYRLDKMAIHSFDQTLISKTLQTELYVNQRSPYLVQLPIFALCQAVFTDVFADICAVMQKRVFEKKETVFAHGSWATVMEITASGSYSFIQPGQVPLIVSTTECFQEACLYTEGLTHASTLLCKTFAETLSLAGEDLVLCLRNSPSSCRMFIEYAREFVQHLQKSRQPLNHETQVRAAELATLRNEYYQELYPDPRKMFDNMDTAAAYQDPEQASDLSGEELETFQSEVEVAAAMVEKAGSHRTSRMDANNWLRQQQDSMHLQILEDKLASRPRAKEVASFGLEIFIEELMGSPVDCIDDEFQARLRKCLPELDPKLGPHKVFEQDAERDRAESSCLSVLALLANRYETFTAPQGANSKLLERQWRDLQGIISWIAPTTEQVHGVLVLLAIRALGKSKTVLRQVPKNARRPERAILYLISSEQHVVPSVRFLSERATSFVQQALEVHEKFNLAQMLQGENVPGSVLILQDVIQDLEEDGEEVFHFYILFLLGFMCGLAGGRGSRFLDSKNAEGVISGIRMLQQLLNGTPRGIYWGFLSARAQALGLPKETAEDLVLVRMACLARVTDDSGYIHLRSSWDALGFRERSILTEHFLADGIKDRAFIFEFLPACVNHAQTNPIIGLTLMLEVLVDLLSNLALALPDLAVNPAEKLITVDLSDMSEFVAVVQNRFVFQTCMARSRFNKVGHRLRVEMTGGNWARTSDVDSDMTTLAYGIKDVFMRQQALESLVRQHLHMTALDNYKDYVRREKY
;
A
#
# COMPACT_ATOMS: atom_id res chain seq x y z
N MET A 1 -43.36 -24.43 52.44
CA MET A 1 -42.92 -23.30 51.62
C MET A 1 -43.19 -21.99 52.37
N GLU A 2 -42.39 -21.72 53.41
CA GLU A 2 -42.51 -20.49 54.21
C GLU A 2 -41.18 -20.07 54.88
N GLY A 3 -40.20 -21.00 54.98
CA GLY A 3 -38.80 -20.66 55.30
C GLY A 3 -38.08 -19.97 54.14
N ASP A 4 -38.27 -20.46 52.92
CA ASP A 4 -37.52 -20.06 51.72
C ASP A 4 -37.71 -18.57 51.35
N ARG A 5 -38.85 -17.98 51.78
CA ARG A 5 -39.15 -16.55 51.59
C ARG A 5 -38.39 -15.61 52.54
N LYS A 6 -37.74 -16.10 53.60
CA LYS A 6 -36.94 -15.26 54.51
C LYS A 6 -35.47 -15.17 54.13
N GLN A 7 -34.93 -16.13 53.38
CA GLN A 7 -33.51 -16.18 53.04
C GLN A 7 -33.17 -15.32 51.82
N ALA A 8 -34.06 -15.29 50.82
CA ALA A 8 -33.89 -14.44 49.63
C ALA A 8 -33.92 -12.92 49.92
N GLY A 9 -34.52 -12.49 51.03
CA GLY A 9 -34.58 -11.06 51.41
C GLY A 9 -33.28 -10.54 52.03
N SER A 10 -32.61 -11.34 52.88
CA SER A 10 -31.35 -10.93 53.51
C SER A 10 -30.18 -10.86 52.53
N GLU A 11 -30.23 -11.64 51.44
CA GLU A 11 -29.20 -11.61 50.40
C GLU A 11 -29.32 -10.37 49.49
N THR A 12 -30.54 -9.84 49.30
CA THR A 12 -30.75 -8.59 48.54
C THR A 12 -30.37 -7.34 49.32
N ASP A 13 -30.68 -7.27 50.63
CA ASP A 13 -30.34 -6.09 51.45
C ASP A 13 -28.82 -6.01 51.66
N ALA A 14 -28.14 -7.13 51.92
CA ALA A 14 -26.68 -7.19 52.07
C ALA A 14 -25.93 -6.80 50.79
N ALA A 15 -26.48 -7.08 49.61
CA ALA A 15 -25.93 -6.63 48.33
C ALA A 15 -26.06 -5.10 48.15
N PHE A 16 -27.08 -4.48 48.75
CA PHE A 16 -27.32 -3.04 48.66
C PHE A 16 -26.39 -2.25 49.60
N GLU A 17 -26.20 -2.70 50.85
CA GLU A 17 -25.21 -2.09 51.76
C GLU A 17 -23.78 -2.20 51.23
N ALA A 18 -23.41 -3.35 50.62
CA ALA A 18 -22.10 -3.53 50.01
C ALA A 18 -21.85 -2.55 48.85
N LEU A 19 -22.84 -2.36 47.98
CA LEU A 19 -22.76 -1.41 46.86
C LEU A 19 -22.64 0.04 47.34
N GLN A 20 -23.35 0.40 48.43
CA GLN A 20 -23.29 1.73 49.01
C GLN A 20 -21.90 2.03 49.62
N LEU A 21 -21.27 1.06 50.28
CA LEU A 21 -19.90 1.16 50.81
C LEU A 21 -18.83 1.29 49.71
N GLU A 22 -18.97 0.57 48.58
CA GLU A 22 -18.06 0.75 47.44
C GLU A 22 -18.19 2.16 46.82
N ILE A 23 -19.40 2.72 46.75
CA ILE A 23 -19.66 4.07 46.23
C ILE A 23 -19.04 5.14 47.12
N GLU A 24 -19.19 5.07 48.45
CA GLU A 24 -18.58 6.04 49.37
C GLU A 24 -17.04 6.00 49.31
N CYS A 25 -16.45 4.80 49.26
CA CYS A 25 -14.99 4.63 49.15
C CYS A 25 -14.44 5.13 47.80
N PHE A 26 -15.20 4.97 46.70
CA PHE A 26 -14.87 5.54 45.40
C PHE A 26 -14.84 7.09 45.44
N PHE A 27 -15.80 7.71 46.12
CA PHE A 27 -15.86 9.17 46.28
C PHE A 27 -14.69 9.72 47.12
N GLU A 28 -14.31 9.09 48.24
CA GLU A 28 -13.12 9.53 49.00
C GLU A 28 -11.81 9.42 48.19
N SER A 29 -11.68 8.38 47.37
CA SER A 29 -10.53 8.20 46.46
C SER A 29 -10.46 9.33 45.42
N ALA A 30 -11.59 9.73 44.84
CA ALA A 30 -11.68 10.82 43.89
C ALA A 30 -11.37 12.19 44.53
N VAL A 31 -11.93 12.48 45.71
CA VAL A 31 -11.68 13.73 46.46
C VAL A 31 -10.22 13.85 46.89
N SER A 32 -9.58 12.74 47.25
CA SER A 32 -8.15 12.71 47.61
C SER A 32 -7.23 13.01 46.42
N LYS A 33 -7.55 12.47 45.24
CA LYS A 33 -6.82 12.77 43.99
C LYS A 33 -7.00 14.23 43.55
N LEU A 34 -8.19 14.79 43.70
CA LEU A 34 -8.46 16.21 43.43
C LEU A 34 -7.70 17.16 44.37
N LYS A 35 -7.54 16.79 45.66
CA LYS A 35 -6.70 17.57 46.60
C LYS A 35 -5.22 17.58 46.19
N LEU A 36 -4.66 16.45 45.75
CA LEU A 36 -3.29 16.37 45.26
C LEU A 36 -3.07 17.21 43.99
N LEU A 37 -4.03 17.17 43.05
CA LEU A 37 -4.00 17.98 41.83
C LEU A 37 -4.01 19.49 42.15
N LYS A 38 -4.77 19.92 43.16
CA LYS A 38 -4.78 21.32 43.59
C LYS A 38 -3.43 21.77 44.18
N ILE A 39 -2.77 20.92 44.95
CA ILE A 39 -1.43 21.21 45.52
C ILE A 39 -0.39 21.38 44.41
N ALA A 40 -0.42 20.53 43.38
CA ALA A 40 0.49 20.65 42.23
C ALA A 40 0.28 21.95 41.42
N MET A 41 -0.96 22.42 41.30
CA MET A 41 -1.31 23.65 40.56
C MET A 41 -0.95 24.95 41.30
N GLU A 42 -0.80 24.93 42.63
CA GLU A 42 -0.41 26.13 43.40
C GLU A 42 1.13 26.34 43.42
N THR A 43 1.94 25.36 42.99
CA THR A 43 3.41 25.47 42.96
C THR A 43 4.04 26.09 41.70
N ASP A 44 3.32 26.17 40.57
CA ASP A 44 3.88 26.62 39.28
C ASP A 44 3.98 28.18 39.15
N SER A 45 3.58 28.90 40.19
CA SER A 45 3.55 30.38 40.22
C SER A 45 4.91 31.01 40.57
N LYS A 46 5.98 30.69 39.84
CA LYS A 46 7.31 31.34 40.03
C LYS A 46 8.24 31.31 38.80
N LYS A 47 7.91 32.06 37.76
CA LYS A 47 8.90 32.42 36.71
C LYS A 47 9.99 33.32 37.29
N PRO A 48 11.30 33.01 37.15
CA PRO A 48 12.35 33.98 37.35
C PRO A 48 12.42 34.94 36.14
N THR A 49 12.44 36.25 36.40
CA THR A 49 12.68 37.25 35.35
C THR A 49 14.15 37.23 34.96
N VAL A 50 14.48 36.81 33.74
CA VAL A 50 15.86 36.92 33.23
C VAL A 50 16.10 38.35 32.76
N THR A 51 16.82 39.12 33.57
CA THR A 51 17.33 40.45 33.22
C THR A 51 18.83 40.51 33.51
N GLN A 52 19.66 40.15 32.54
CA GLN A 52 20.91 40.83 32.20
C GLN A 52 21.56 40.21 30.97
N GLU A 53 22.27 41.04 30.21
CA GLU A 53 23.17 40.62 29.14
C GLU A 53 24.55 40.38 29.78
N GLU A 54 25.13 39.19 29.57
CA GLU A 54 26.54 38.94 29.90
C GLU A 54 27.25 38.40 28.64
N GLU A 55 28.36 39.05 28.27
CA GLU A 55 29.22 38.61 27.17
C GLU A 55 30.05 37.40 27.61
N PHE A 56 29.70 36.20 27.14
CA PHE A 56 30.46 34.98 27.41
C PHE A 56 31.66 34.84 26.47
N THR A 57 32.86 34.75 27.06
CA THR A 57 34.14 34.62 26.35
C THR A 57 34.47 33.15 26.04
N ALA A 58 34.77 32.86 24.78
CA ALA A 58 34.65 31.51 24.21
C ALA A 58 35.75 30.48 24.54
N ALA A 59 36.63 30.73 25.52
CA ALA A 59 37.83 29.90 25.76
C ALA A 59 37.62 28.74 26.75
N ASP A 60 37.14 29.02 27.96
CA ASP A 60 37.16 28.05 29.07
C ASP A 60 36.01 27.01 29.02
N ASP A 61 34.89 27.33 28.35
CA ASP A 61 33.71 26.44 28.28
C ASP A 61 33.90 25.20 27.38
N ALA A 62 34.88 25.20 26.46
CA ALA A 62 35.03 24.12 25.47
C ALA A 62 35.18 22.72 26.10
N ALA A 63 35.86 22.62 27.26
CA ALA A 63 36.06 21.39 28.02
C ALA A 63 34.87 21.02 28.95
N ALA A 64 33.82 21.84 29.01
CA ALA A 64 32.59 21.56 29.73
C ALA A 64 31.52 20.89 28.84
N VAL A 65 31.42 21.29 27.57
CA VAL A 65 30.30 20.88 26.69
C VAL A 65 30.42 19.43 26.19
N ALA A 66 31.62 18.93 25.90
CA ALA A 66 31.85 17.57 25.38
C ALA A 66 31.85 16.48 26.47
N ARG A 67 30.88 16.52 27.41
CA ARG A 67 30.77 15.58 28.55
C ARG A 67 29.55 14.66 28.42
N GLU A 68 29.68 13.45 28.95
CA GLU A 68 28.62 12.44 28.95
C GLU A 68 27.50 12.83 29.96
N PRO A 69 26.21 12.83 29.57
CA PRO A 69 25.10 13.21 30.48
C PRO A 69 25.00 12.34 31.72
N PHE A 70 24.69 12.94 32.88
CA PHE A 70 24.61 12.23 34.16
C PHE A 70 23.60 11.07 34.13
N ALA A 71 22.43 11.27 33.53
CA ALA A 71 21.39 10.25 33.35
C ALA A 71 21.88 8.99 32.60
N LEU A 72 22.87 9.15 31.72
CA LEU A 72 23.46 8.04 30.95
C LEU A 72 24.54 7.31 31.78
N GLN A 73 25.30 8.04 32.58
CA GLN A 73 26.24 7.48 33.55
C GLN A 73 25.51 6.63 34.61
N GLU A 74 24.39 7.14 35.14
CA GLU A 74 23.52 6.44 36.10
C GLU A 74 22.84 5.20 35.47
N TYR A 75 22.36 5.31 34.23
CA TYR A 75 21.83 4.16 33.49
C TYR A 75 22.88 3.05 33.31
N TRP A 76 24.12 3.42 32.96
CA TRP A 76 25.20 2.46 32.77
C TRP A 76 25.76 1.87 34.08
N SER A 77 25.81 2.61 35.18
CA SER A 77 26.18 2.04 36.49
C SER A 77 25.12 1.04 36.98
N ALA A 78 23.83 1.42 36.94
CA ALA A 78 22.72 0.55 37.32
C ALA A 78 22.58 -0.70 36.40
N ARG A 79 23.10 -0.65 35.16
CA ARG A 79 23.25 -1.80 34.27
C ARG A 79 24.45 -2.68 34.65
N ALA A 80 25.57 -2.07 35.02
CA ALA A 80 26.78 -2.80 35.43
C ALA A 80 26.57 -3.58 36.74
N GLU A 81 25.99 -2.98 37.78
CA GLU A 81 25.69 -3.64 39.06
C GLU A 81 24.83 -4.90 38.87
N LYS A 82 23.84 -4.84 37.98
CA LYS A 82 22.97 -5.99 37.61
C LYS A 82 23.72 -7.10 36.86
N GLN A 83 24.84 -6.79 36.21
CA GLN A 83 25.69 -7.78 35.55
C GLN A 83 26.76 -8.35 36.49
N GLU A 84 27.33 -7.55 37.39
CA GLU A 84 28.31 -8.01 38.39
C GLU A 84 27.67 -8.93 39.43
N GLY A 85 26.43 -8.65 39.85
CA GLY A 85 25.63 -9.54 40.68
C GLY A 85 25.35 -10.93 40.07
N ALA A 86 25.65 -11.13 38.79
CA ALA A 86 25.52 -12.41 38.08
C ALA A 86 26.86 -13.16 37.88
N GLN A 87 28.01 -12.60 38.25
CA GLN A 87 29.35 -13.20 37.98
C GLN A 87 29.72 -14.39 38.92
N GLY A 88 28.73 -15.11 39.43
CA GLY A 88 28.88 -16.30 40.28
C GLY A 88 29.00 -17.63 39.52
N GLY A 89 29.43 -17.64 38.25
CA GLY A 89 29.50 -18.87 37.45
C GLY A 89 30.33 -18.74 36.17
N ALA A 90 31.15 -19.74 35.87
CA ALA A 90 32.10 -19.68 34.76
C ALA A 90 31.45 -19.84 33.38
N SER A 91 31.94 -19.04 32.42
CA SER A 91 31.55 -18.96 31.01
C SER A 91 31.13 -20.28 30.34
N ARG A 92 29.87 -20.34 29.88
CA ARG A 92 29.50 -20.92 28.57
C ARG A 92 28.07 -20.60 28.10
N ARG A 93 28.01 -20.02 26.90
CA ARG A 93 26.88 -19.99 25.93
C ARG A 93 25.56 -19.30 26.30
N PHE A 94 25.13 -18.42 25.39
CA PHE A 94 23.74 -18.34 24.96
C PHE A 94 23.23 -19.74 24.57
N VAL A 95 22.28 -20.30 25.33
CA VAL A 95 21.41 -21.42 24.94
C VAL A 95 20.02 -21.09 25.52
N GLY A 96 18.99 -21.05 24.66
CA GLY A 96 17.61 -20.85 25.12
C GLY A 96 17.08 -22.07 25.87
N TYR A 97 16.22 -21.87 26.88
CA TYR A 97 15.80 -22.95 27.77
C TYR A 97 14.28 -23.16 27.89
N SER A 98 13.83 -24.23 27.26
CA SER A 98 12.66 -25.03 27.64
C SER A 98 12.79 -25.49 29.11
N GLY A 99 11.98 -25.00 30.06
CA GLY A 99 12.30 -25.20 31.49
C GLY A 99 11.20 -25.10 32.57
N ALA A 100 9.92 -25.28 32.24
CA ALA A 100 8.82 -25.73 33.10
C ALA A 100 8.89 -25.67 34.68
N LYS A 101 7.97 -24.87 35.29
CA LYS A 101 7.25 -25.10 36.60
C LYS A 101 8.07 -25.05 37.91
N LYS A 102 7.55 -24.77 39.12
CA LYS A 102 6.24 -24.29 39.68
C LYS A 102 6.57 -23.14 40.70
N GLY A 103 5.68 -22.23 41.11
CA GLY A 103 4.29 -22.00 40.73
C GLY A 103 3.41 -21.58 41.93
N VAL A 104 2.85 -20.36 41.88
CA VAL A 104 1.67 -19.91 42.65
C VAL A 104 0.72 -19.22 41.65
N GLU A 105 -0.57 -19.26 41.92
CA GLU A 105 -1.68 -19.01 41.00
C GLU A 105 -2.57 -17.87 41.53
N ILE A 106 -3.33 -17.17 40.67
CA ILE A 106 -4.78 -16.88 40.84
C ILE A 106 -5.36 -15.95 39.75
N ARG A 107 -6.47 -16.44 39.15
CA ARG A 107 -7.59 -15.77 38.45
C ARG A 107 -7.38 -14.91 37.19
N LEU A 108 -8.28 -15.18 36.24
CA LEU A 108 -8.71 -14.32 35.15
C LEU A 108 -10.06 -13.65 35.49
N HIS A 109 -10.32 -12.54 34.78
CA HIS A 109 -11.61 -12.12 34.19
C HIS A 109 -12.36 -10.93 34.82
N GLY A 110 -12.82 -10.00 33.98
CA GLY A 110 -13.77 -8.93 34.34
C GLY A 110 -13.67 -7.63 33.51
N ARG A 111 -14.54 -7.48 32.50
CA ARG A 111 -14.87 -6.23 31.75
C ARG A 111 -13.69 -5.55 30.98
N TRP A 112 -13.91 -4.76 29.92
CA TRP A 112 -15.13 -4.06 29.48
C TRP A 112 -15.61 -4.42 28.06
N MET A 113 -16.93 -4.45 27.91
CA MET A 113 -17.65 -4.38 26.63
C MET A 113 -18.92 -3.53 26.86
N GLU A 114 -18.74 -2.22 27.03
CA GLU A 114 -19.81 -1.25 27.29
C GLU A 114 -19.30 0.16 26.95
N LEU A 115 -20.21 1.11 26.71
CA LEU A 115 -19.98 2.55 26.39
C LEU A 115 -19.43 2.89 24.97
N SER A 116 -20.32 2.95 23.97
CA SER A 116 -20.26 4.00 22.89
C SER A 116 -21.57 4.22 22.10
N THR A 117 -22.73 4.02 22.74
CA THR A 117 -24.07 4.50 22.34
C THR A 117 -24.92 4.59 23.61
N GLN A 118 -25.69 5.63 23.98
CA GLN A 118 -26.11 6.95 23.44
C GLN A 118 -26.62 7.79 24.68
N THR A 119 -26.91 9.11 24.74
CA THR A 119 -27.10 10.23 23.78
C THR A 119 -26.92 11.62 24.48
N PHE A 120 -27.38 12.73 23.86
CA PHE A 120 -27.73 14.08 24.38
C PHE A 120 -28.23 14.21 25.83
N GLY A 121 -28.18 15.40 26.48
CA GLY A 121 -27.70 16.75 26.07
C GLY A 121 -28.18 17.87 27.02
N ASP A 122 -27.75 19.13 26.77
CA ASP A 122 -28.14 20.45 27.34
C ASP A 122 -28.17 20.61 28.90
N GLU A 123 -27.73 21.71 29.54
CA GLU A 123 -28.13 23.12 29.38
C GLU A 123 -26.98 24.17 29.58
N ASP A 124 -27.25 25.40 29.10
CA ASP A 124 -26.85 26.76 29.55
C ASP A 124 -25.78 26.97 30.67
N SER A 125 -24.92 28.01 30.64
CA SER A 125 -24.89 29.26 29.82
C SER A 125 -23.53 30.00 29.94
N ASN A 126 -23.44 31.24 29.41
CA ASN A 126 -22.43 32.27 29.77
C ASN A 126 -20.99 32.22 29.20
N ILE A 127 -20.79 31.82 27.93
CA ILE A 127 -19.65 32.34 27.10
C ILE A 127 -20.17 33.16 25.91
N GLN A 128 -21.25 33.92 26.13
CA GLN A 128 -22.01 34.64 25.10
C GLN A 128 -21.37 35.98 24.64
N LYS A 129 -20.07 36.22 24.91
CA LYS A 129 -19.42 37.54 24.72
C LYS A 129 -18.17 37.61 23.83
N SER A 130 -17.47 36.51 23.55
CA SER A 130 -16.38 36.50 22.54
C SER A 130 -16.88 36.24 21.11
N MET A 131 -18.09 35.67 20.97
CA MET A 131 -18.69 35.24 19.70
C MET A 131 -18.84 36.35 18.65
N PHE A 132 -18.91 37.63 19.05
CA PHE A 132 -19.37 38.69 18.15
C PHE A 132 -18.34 39.20 17.13
N LEU A 133 -17.03 38.93 17.30
CA LEU A 133 -15.99 39.40 16.38
C LEU A 133 -15.53 38.40 15.30
N SER A 134 -15.89 37.10 15.38
CA SER A 134 -15.53 36.12 14.33
C SER A 134 -16.59 36.01 13.20
N LEU A 135 -17.78 36.58 13.40
CA LEU A 135 -18.95 36.41 12.53
C LEU A 135 -18.77 36.97 11.10
N THR A 136 -17.90 37.96 10.90
CA THR A 136 -17.63 38.54 9.57
C THR A 136 -16.67 37.69 8.72
N ALA A 137 -15.71 37.01 9.34
CA ALA A 137 -14.77 36.13 8.63
C ALA A 137 -15.41 34.79 8.25
N SER A 138 -16.12 34.17 9.19
CA SER A 138 -16.72 32.83 9.00
C SER A 138 -17.76 32.78 7.87
N ARG A 139 -18.48 33.89 7.64
CA ARG A 139 -19.57 33.96 6.65
C ARG A 139 -19.14 33.61 5.21
N LYS A 140 -17.96 34.09 4.75
CA LYS A 140 -17.45 33.77 3.40
C LYS A 140 -16.95 32.33 3.23
N ILE A 141 -16.58 31.67 4.32
CA ILE A 141 -16.15 30.26 4.30
C ILE A 141 -17.38 29.34 4.35
N SER A 142 -18.36 29.67 5.20
CA SER A 142 -19.63 28.96 5.33
C SER A 142 -20.42 28.88 4.01
N GLU A 143 -20.45 29.96 3.22
CA GLU A 143 -21.12 29.98 1.91
C GLU A 143 -20.49 28.99 0.89
N ARG A 144 -19.16 28.76 0.94
CA ARG A 144 -18.51 27.75 0.10
C ARG A 144 -18.71 26.32 0.60
N ILE A 145 -18.62 26.08 1.91
CA ILE A 145 -18.71 24.72 2.49
C ILE A 145 -20.14 24.16 2.40
N ASN A 146 -21.16 24.97 2.71
CA ASN A 146 -22.56 24.54 2.62
C ASN A 146 -22.98 24.15 1.19
N SER A 147 -22.38 24.76 0.16
CA SER A 147 -22.70 24.46 -1.26
C SER A 147 -22.41 23.02 -1.70
N LYS A 148 -21.56 22.28 -0.97
CA LYS A 148 -21.20 20.89 -1.27
C LYS A 148 -21.74 19.88 -0.25
N LEU A 149 -21.64 20.15 1.06
CA LEU A 149 -22.08 19.19 2.08
C LEU A 149 -23.62 19.06 2.16
N PHE A 150 -24.38 20.14 1.94
CA PHE A 150 -25.85 20.10 1.97
C PHE A 150 -26.49 19.79 0.61
N ASN A 151 -25.70 19.50 -0.43
CA ASN A 151 -26.18 19.44 -1.81
C ASN A 151 -25.90 18.11 -2.54
N SER A 152 -25.27 17.15 -1.85
CA SER A 152 -25.20 15.77 -2.35
C SER A 152 -26.51 15.05 -2.06
N SER A 153 -27.05 14.36 -3.07
CA SER A 153 -28.20 13.45 -2.95
C SER A 153 -27.66 12.02 -2.92
N PHE A 154 -28.19 11.15 -2.05
CA PHE A 154 -27.71 9.78 -1.90
C PHE A 154 -27.85 9.01 -3.22
N HIS A 155 -26.75 8.40 -3.68
CA HIS A 155 -26.78 7.55 -4.88
C HIS A 155 -27.58 6.27 -4.58
N PRO A 156 -28.54 5.85 -5.43
CA PRO A 156 -29.40 4.70 -5.16
C PRO A 156 -28.58 3.41 -4.99
N GLY A 157 -27.63 3.13 -5.89
CA GLY A 157 -26.69 2.01 -5.78
C GLY A 157 -25.51 2.23 -4.81
N SER A 158 -25.69 2.98 -3.71
CA SER A 158 -24.63 3.15 -2.69
C SER A 158 -24.71 2.09 -1.60
N MET A 159 -23.57 1.69 -1.05
CA MET A 159 -23.51 0.71 0.07
C MET A 159 -24.32 1.17 1.30
N PHE A 160 -24.38 2.48 1.56
CA PHE A 160 -25.24 3.06 2.59
C PHE A 160 -26.73 2.82 2.29
N ARG A 161 -27.20 3.13 1.07
CA ARG A 161 -28.61 2.91 0.69
C ARG A 161 -28.98 1.43 0.71
N LEU A 162 -28.10 0.56 0.20
CA LEU A 162 -28.29 -0.90 0.25
C LEU A 162 -28.39 -1.41 1.70
N GLY A 163 -27.49 -0.97 2.60
CA GLY A 163 -27.56 -1.31 4.02
C GLY A 163 -28.84 -0.79 4.70
N TRP A 164 -29.27 0.43 4.36
CA TRP A 164 -30.51 1.03 4.85
C TRP A 164 -31.75 0.24 4.43
N ASP A 165 -31.88 -0.11 3.16
CA ASP A 165 -33.01 -0.89 2.64
C ASP A 165 -33.00 -2.34 3.17
N MET A 166 -31.83 -2.95 3.37
CA MET A 166 -31.72 -4.28 3.99
C MET A 166 -32.13 -4.25 5.47
N PHE A 167 -31.76 -3.22 6.24
CA PHE A 167 -32.21 -3.06 7.62
C PHE A 167 -33.72 -2.76 7.70
N GLY A 168 -34.25 -1.94 6.79
CA GLY A 168 -35.70 -1.76 6.63
C GLY A 168 -36.43 -3.05 6.27
N GLY A 169 -35.84 -3.89 5.42
CA GLY A 169 -36.34 -5.23 5.10
C GLY A 169 -36.38 -6.17 6.31
N PHE A 170 -35.36 -6.12 7.17
CA PHE A 170 -35.34 -6.84 8.44
C PHE A 170 -36.44 -6.35 9.40
N LEU A 171 -36.59 -5.02 9.57
CA LEU A 171 -37.66 -4.46 10.40
C LEU A 171 -39.07 -4.77 9.87
N LEU A 172 -39.26 -4.83 8.54
CA LEU A 172 -40.52 -5.32 7.95
C LEU A 172 -40.80 -6.78 8.35
N LEU A 173 -39.79 -7.64 8.40
CA LEU A 173 -39.94 -9.04 8.84
C LEU A 173 -40.22 -9.15 10.34
N CYS A 174 -39.59 -8.32 11.17
CA CYS A 174 -39.91 -8.22 12.60
C CYS A 174 -41.35 -7.75 12.83
N ASP A 175 -41.79 -6.67 12.19
CA ASP A 175 -43.18 -6.19 12.26
C ASP A 175 -44.16 -7.27 11.73
N ALA A 176 -43.80 -8.03 10.69
CA ALA A 176 -44.61 -9.10 10.11
C ALA A 176 -44.86 -10.30 11.05
N ILE A 177 -43.98 -10.53 12.03
CA ILE A 177 -44.06 -11.63 12.99
C ILE A 177 -44.59 -11.14 14.35
N LEU A 178 -44.12 -9.98 14.81
CA LEU A 178 -44.45 -9.47 16.14
C LEU A 178 -45.80 -8.74 16.19
N SER A 179 -46.24 -8.09 15.11
CA SER A 179 -47.56 -7.43 15.08
C SER A 179 -48.73 -8.43 15.15
N PRO A 180 -48.75 -9.55 14.40
CA PRO A 180 -49.81 -10.57 14.53
C PRO A 180 -49.84 -11.23 15.90
N ILE A 181 -48.68 -11.55 16.50
CA ILE A 181 -48.61 -12.12 17.86
C ILE A 181 -49.19 -11.12 18.88
N ASN A 182 -48.76 -9.85 18.83
CA ASN A 182 -49.26 -8.80 19.73
C ASN A 182 -50.79 -8.64 19.60
N LEU A 183 -51.32 -8.63 18.37
CA LEU A 183 -52.76 -8.54 18.12
C LEU A 183 -53.54 -9.77 18.62
N ALA A 184 -53.02 -10.98 18.39
CA ALA A 184 -53.68 -12.24 18.72
C ALA A 184 -53.59 -12.64 20.20
N TRP A 185 -52.55 -12.21 20.93
CA TRP A 185 -52.40 -12.46 22.37
C TRP A 185 -52.67 -11.22 23.25
N GLU A 186 -52.84 -10.02 22.68
CA GLU A 186 -53.02 -8.72 23.41
C GLU A 186 -51.91 -8.48 24.46
N LEU A 187 -50.68 -8.74 24.05
CA LEU A 187 -49.49 -8.59 24.89
C LEU A 187 -49.25 -7.13 25.29
N ASP A 188 -48.98 -6.91 26.57
CA ASP A 188 -48.61 -5.61 27.11
C ASP A 188 -47.12 -5.34 26.94
N MET A 189 -46.79 -4.19 26.33
CA MET A 189 -45.40 -3.72 26.17
C MET A 189 -44.81 -3.21 27.47
N GLY A 190 -45.63 -2.91 28.49
CA GLY A 190 -45.20 -2.64 29.85
C GLY A 190 -44.87 -3.89 30.68
N SER A 191 -45.12 -5.10 30.15
CA SER A 191 -44.82 -6.33 30.89
C SER A 191 -43.32 -6.63 30.93
N ALA A 192 -42.80 -6.95 32.12
CA ALA A 192 -41.39 -7.34 32.32
C ALA A 192 -41.05 -8.75 31.78
N THR A 193 -41.80 -9.24 30.80
CA THR A 193 -41.53 -10.50 30.10
C THR A 193 -40.54 -10.29 28.96
N VAL A 194 -39.76 -11.31 28.60
CA VAL A 194 -38.82 -11.25 27.47
C VAL A 194 -39.54 -10.83 26.17
N LEU A 195 -40.77 -11.30 25.97
CA LEU A 195 -41.59 -10.97 24.80
C LEU A 195 -42.15 -9.53 24.86
N GLY A 196 -42.52 -9.02 26.05
CA GLY A 196 -42.91 -7.63 26.26
C GLY A 196 -41.78 -6.65 25.96
N VAL A 197 -40.57 -6.94 26.46
CA VAL A 197 -39.35 -6.16 26.17
C VAL A 197 -39.02 -6.19 24.69
N LEU A 198 -39.08 -7.36 24.04
CA LEU A 198 -38.85 -7.49 22.59
C LEU A 198 -39.86 -6.67 21.76
N LEU A 199 -41.14 -6.67 22.16
CA LEU A 199 -42.17 -5.85 21.53
C LEU A 199 -41.92 -4.36 21.71
N MET A 200 -41.53 -3.92 22.90
CA MET A 200 -41.18 -2.52 23.18
C MET A 200 -39.98 -2.06 22.32
N VAL A 201 -38.90 -2.85 22.28
CA VAL A 201 -37.72 -2.53 21.46
C VAL A 201 -38.09 -2.47 19.98
N SER A 202 -38.78 -3.49 19.45
CA SER A 202 -39.22 -3.51 18.04
C SER A 202 -40.12 -2.32 17.70
N PHE A 203 -41.01 -1.91 18.61
CA PHE A 203 -41.88 -0.74 18.43
C PHE A 203 -41.07 0.53 18.23
N TRP A 204 -40.15 0.84 19.16
CA TRP A 204 -39.39 2.10 19.12
C TRP A 204 -38.36 2.12 17.98
N THR A 205 -37.70 0.99 17.70
CA THR A 205 -36.79 0.90 16.54
C THR A 205 -37.54 1.07 15.22
N SER A 206 -38.73 0.45 15.05
CA SER A 206 -39.57 0.64 13.87
C SER A 206 -40.04 2.09 13.73
N LEU A 207 -40.53 2.72 14.82
CA LEU A 207 -40.98 4.12 14.82
C LEU A 207 -39.88 5.10 14.38
N ILE A 208 -38.67 4.97 14.95
CA ILE A 208 -37.53 5.83 14.64
C ILE A 208 -37.07 5.60 13.20
N PHE A 209 -36.93 4.33 12.78
CA PHE A 209 -36.48 4.00 11.43
C PHE A 209 -37.44 4.50 10.35
N TRP A 210 -38.75 4.28 10.46
CA TRP A 210 -39.70 4.75 9.45
C TRP A 210 -39.84 6.27 9.43
N SER A 211 -39.64 6.95 10.57
CA SER A 211 -39.56 8.42 10.61
C SER A 211 -38.32 8.93 9.83
N ALA A 212 -37.18 8.23 9.94
CA ALA A 212 -35.97 8.55 9.18
C ALA A 212 -36.04 8.14 7.70
N ASP A 213 -36.71 7.04 7.34
CA ASP A 213 -36.87 6.57 5.95
C ASP A 213 -37.54 7.65 5.07
N VAL A 214 -38.52 8.38 5.60
CA VAL A 214 -39.13 9.53 4.91
C VAL A 214 -38.07 10.58 4.54
N LEU A 215 -37.16 10.92 5.46
CA LEU A 215 -36.08 11.89 5.24
C LEU A 215 -35.02 11.37 4.25
N VAL A 216 -34.66 10.08 4.32
CA VAL A 216 -33.71 9.47 3.37
C VAL A 216 -34.31 9.40 1.97
N ASN A 217 -35.61 9.09 1.84
CA ASN A 217 -36.32 9.04 0.56
C ASN A 217 -36.43 10.44 -0.11
N PHE A 218 -36.57 11.53 0.67
CA PHE A 218 -36.46 12.90 0.13
C PHE A 218 -35.07 13.28 -0.40
N ASN A 219 -34.02 12.56 0.01
CA ASN A 219 -32.62 12.86 -0.34
C ASN A 219 -31.99 11.81 -1.27
N THR A 220 -32.73 10.78 -1.72
CA THR A 220 -32.22 9.72 -2.61
C THR A 220 -32.41 10.11 -4.08
N ALA A 221 -31.35 10.06 -4.88
CA ALA A 221 -31.38 10.40 -6.30
C ALA A 221 -32.13 9.34 -7.14
N ILE A 222 -32.75 9.77 -8.24
CA ILE A 222 -33.64 8.93 -9.07
C ILE A 222 -33.12 8.81 -10.51
N TYR A 223 -33.33 7.68 -11.17
CA TYR A 223 -33.01 7.55 -12.59
C TYR A 223 -34.17 8.05 -13.46
N HIS A 224 -33.88 8.98 -14.37
CA HIS A 224 -34.83 9.53 -15.34
C HIS A 224 -34.24 9.37 -16.76
N HIS A 225 -34.87 8.51 -17.59
CA HIS A 225 -34.38 8.12 -18.92
C HIS A 225 -32.89 7.71 -18.96
N GLY A 226 -32.43 6.92 -17.98
CA GLY A 226 -31.05 6.43 -17.90
C GLY A 226 -30.02 7.47 -17.42
N ARG A 227 -30.43 8.69 -17.09
CA ARG A 227 -29.59 9.69 -16.40
C ARG A 227 -29.96 9.74 -14.92
N LEU A 228 -28.96 9.95 -14.06
CA LEU A 228 -29.20 10.12 -12.62
C LEU A 228 -29.61 11.59 -12.35
N GLU A 229 -30.87 11.78 -11.97
CA GLU A 229 -31.43 13.07 -11.58
C GLU A 229 -31.18 13.31 -10.10
N THR A 230 -30.24 14.20 -9.79
CA THR A 230 -29.82 14.55 -8.42
C THR A 230 -30.57 15.76 -7.86
N SER A 231 -31.36 16.46 -8.69
CA SER A 231 -32.10 17.67 -8.30
C SER A 231 -33.14 17.39 -7.21
N ARG A 232 -32.93 17.98 -6.04
CA ARG A 232 -33.84 17.83 -4.88
C ARG A 232 -35.27 18.28 -5.17
N ALA A 233 -35.46 19.25 -6.06
CA ALA A 233 -36.81 19.67 -6.48
C ALA A 233 -37.53 18.58 -7.30
N ALA A 234 -36.81 17.88 -8.19
CA ALA A 234 -37.36 16.76 -8.96
C ALA A 234 -37.64 15.54 -8.06
N ILE A 235 -36.67 15.17 -7.19
CA ILE A 235 -36.79 14.08 -6.22
C ILE A 235 -38.01 14.31 -5.30
N ALA A 236 -38.10 15.49 -4.68
CA ALA A 236 -39.20 15.82 -3.78
C ALA A 236 -40.55 15.86 -4.52
N SER A 237 -40.64 16.46 -5.71
CA SER A 237 -41.89 16.50 -6.48
C SER A 237 -42.39 15.11 -6.87
N ASN A 238 -41.47 14.20 -7.22
CA ASN A 238 -41.78 12.81 -7.53
C ASN A 238 -42.26 12.04 -6.28
N TYR A 239 -41.55 12.16 -5.15
CA TYR A 239 -41.92 11.47 -3.91
C TYR A 239 -43.25 11.96 -3.33
N LEU A 240 -43.50 13.28 -3.34
CA LEU A 240 -44.75 13.91 -2.90
C LEU A 240 -45.99 13.46 -3.71
N ARG A 241 -45.81 13.15 -5.00
CA ARG A 241 -46.88 12.63 -5.88
C ARG A 241 -47.14 11.13 -5.74
N GLY A 242 -46.22 10.40 -5.10
CA GLY A 242 -46.28 8.94 -4.95
C GLY A 242 -46.44 8.52 -3.48
N TRP A 243 -45.38 7.92 -2.93
CA TRP A 243 -45.43 7.20 -1.65
C TRP A 243 -45.51 8.09 -0.40
N PHE A 244 -45.21 9.39 -0.49
CA PHE A 244 -45.14 10.28 0.68
C PHE A 244 -46.41 10.26 1.57
N VAL A 245 -47.60 10.31 0.96
CA VAL A 245 -48.88 10.35 1.71
C VAL A 245 -49.11 9.05 2.49
N PHE A 246 -48.73 7.91 1.91
CA PHE A 246 -48.82 6.60 2.55
C PHE A 246 -47.80 6.45 3.69
N ASP A 247 -46.55 6.85 3.43
CA ASP A 247 -45.46 6.75 4.40
C ASP A 247 -45.71 7.64 5.63
N VAL A 248 -46.10 8.90 5.44
CA VAL A 248 -46.44 9.82 6.54
C VAL A 248 -47.73 9.41 7.24
N GLY A 249 -48.72 8.87 6.52
CA GLY A 249 -49.94 8.33 7.12
C GLY A 249 -49.67 7.20 8.12
N LEU A 250 -48.74 6.28 7.78
CA LEU A 250 -48.37 5.18 8.67
C LEU A 250 -47.41 5.60 9.80
N VAL A 251 -46.56 6.60 9.59
CA VAL A 251 -45.68 7.15 10.65
C VAL A 251 -46.49 7.95 11.67
N THR A 252 -47.42 8.80 11.23
CA THR A 252 -48.25 9.62 12.14
C THR A 252 -49.16 8.76 13.02
N LEU A 253 -49.75 7.69 12.50
CA LEU A 253 -50.52 6.72 13.30
C LEU A 253 -49.68 6.06 14.40
N ASP A 254 -48.40 5.76 14.14
CA ASP A 254 -47.53 5.15 15.15
C ASP A 254 -47.07 6.12 16.23
N TRP A 255 -46.81 7.39 15.89
CA TRP A 255 -46.59 8.45 16.87
C TRP A 255 -47.82 8.65 17.77
N VAL A 256 -49.04 8.57 17.22
CA VAL A 256 -50.28 8.63 18.01
C VAL A 256 -50.41 7.47 19.00
N VAL A 257 -49.94 6.26 18.64
CA VAL A 257 -49.90 5.12 19.58
C VAL A 257 -48.79 5.27 20.63
N GLY A 258 -47.61 5.76 20.22
CA GLY A 258 -46.46 5.94 21.13
C GLY A 258 -46.63 7.08 22.15
N ALA A 259 -47.49 8.07 21.86
CA ALA A 259 -47.77 9.21 22.73
C ALA A 259 -48.94 9.00 23.71
N GLN A 260 -49.54 7.81 23.78
CA GLN A 260 -50.61 7.50 24.73
C GLN A 260 -50.03 7.33 26.15
N PRO A 261 -50.43 8.14 27.16
CA PRO A 261 -49.97 7.97 28.53
C PRO A 261 -50.62 6.73 29.18
N PRO A 262 -49.93 6.02 30.09
CA PRO A 262 -50.47 4.86 30.80
C PRO A 262 -51.49 5.30 31.86
N THR A 263 -52.75 5.52 31.45
CA THR A 263 -53.84 5.98 32.33
C THR A 263 -54.85 4.86 32.62
N ASN A 264 -55.04 4.53 33.90
CA ASN A 264 -55.87 3.42 34.36
C ASN A 264 -57.41 3.69 34.34
N THR A 265 -57.89 4.53 33.42
CA THR A 265 -59.32 4.90 33.29
C THR A 265 -59.99 4.07 32.20
N GLY A 266 -60.80 3.08 32.62
CA GLY A 266 -61.35 2.04 31.76
C GLY A 266 -62.51 2.46 30.83
N GLU A 267 -62.29 3.39 29.91
CA GLU A 267 -63.22 3.60 28.79
C GLU A 267 -63.06 2.50 27.73
N LEU A 268 -64.02 1.57 27.71
CA LEU A 268 -64.07 0.37 26.84
C LEU A 268 -64.08 0.66 25.32
N SER A 269 -64.18 1.92 24.92
CA SER A 269 -64.01 2.41 23.54
C SER A 269 -62.55 2.35 23.08
N SER A 270 -61.61 2.79 23.92
CA SER A 270 -60.18 2.97 23.56
C SER A 270 -59.48 1.66 23.18
N LEU A 271 -59.81 0.56 23.87
CA LEU A 271 -59.26 -0.76 23.60
C LEU A 271 -59.74 -1.37 22.26
N ARG A 272 -60.68 -0.75 21.54
CA ARG A 272 -61.07 -1.18 20.18
C ARG A 272 -60.30 -0.41 19.11
N SER A 273 -60.17 0.91 19.24
CA SER A 273 -59.39 1.74 18.30
C SER A 273 -57.91 1.35 18.29
N LEU A 274 -57.29 1.12 19.46
CA LEU A 274 -55.89 0.71 19.54
C LEU A 274 -55.59 -0.60 18.80
N ARG A 275 -56.52 -1.57 18.79
CA ARG A 275 -56.36 -2.84 18.03
C ARG A 275 -56.42 -2.63 16.52
N VAL A 276 -57.29 -1.75 16.04
CA VAL A 276 -57.34 -1.37 14.61
C VAL A 276 -56.04 -0.70 14.18
N ILE A 277 -55.52 0.24 14.99
CA ILE A 277 -54.27 0.95 14.63
C ILE A 277 -53.06 -0.01 14.66
N ARG A 278 -52.98 -0.93 15.64
CA ARG A 278 -51.96 -2.00 15.64
C ARG A 278 -52.02 -2.87 14.36
N ALA A 279 -53.21 -3.20 13.87
CA ALA A 279 -53.39 -3.98 12.64
C ALA A 279 -53.02 -3.21 11.36
N LEU A 280 -53.24 -1.89 11.31
CA LEU A 280 -52.87 -1.05 10.16
C LEU A 280 -51.35 -1.06 9.87
N ARG A 281 -50.50 -1.41 10.84
CA ARG A 281 -49.06 -1.59 10.62
C ARG A 281 -48.73 -2.64 9.57
N LEU A 282 -49.57 -3.67 9.42
CA LEU A 282 -49.39 -4.72 8.41
C LEU A 282 -49.46 -4.18 6.97
N LEU A 283 -50.01 -2.97 6.75
CA LEU A 283 -49.95 -2.28 5.46
C LEU A 283 -48.49 -1.95 5.05
N ARG A 284 -47.55 -1.84 6.00
CA ARG A 284 -46.11 -1.67 5.68
C ARG A 284 -45.55 -2.79 4.81
N LEU A 285 -46.14 -3.98 4.83
CA LEU A 285 -45.72 -5.10 3.98
C LEU A 285 -45.86 -4.80 2.47
N LEU A 286 -46.65 -3.78 2.09
CA LEU A 286 -46.66 -3.25 0.72
C LEU A 286 -45.31 -2.65 0.29
N LYS A 287 -44.47 -2.16 1.22
CA LYS A 287 -43.10 -1.71 0.93
C LYS A 287 -42.16 -2.85 0.54
N ALA A 288 -42.49 -4.10 0.87
CA ALA A 288 -41.64 -5.27 0.56
C ALA A 288 -41.49 -5.54 -0.96
N GLY A 289 -42.24 -4.83 -1.82
CA GLY A 289 -41.94 -4.76 -3.26
C GLY A 289 -40.53 -4.26 -3.54
N ARG A 290 -40.12 -3.13 -2.96
CA ARG A 290 -38.80 -2.51 -3.19
C ARG A 290 -37.63 -3.45 -2.90
N LEU A 291 -37.76 -4.27 -1.86
CA LEU A 291 -36.75 -5.27 -1.49
C LEU A 291 -36.59 -6.37 -2.56
N ARG A 292 -37.66 -6.71 -3.31
CA ARG A 292 -37.57 -7.67 -4.43
C ARG A 292 -36.80 -7.08 -5.61
N ASP A 293 -37.03 -5.80 -5.91
CA ASP A 293 -36.36 -5.09 -7.00
C ASP A 293 -34.84 -5.03 -6.72
N ILE A 294 -34.46 -4.64 -5.50
CA ILE A 294 -33.06 -4.61 -5.03
C ILE A 294 -32.41 -6.01 -5.05
N LEU A 295 -33.13 -7.05 -4.60
CA LEU A 295 -32.63 -8.43 -4.65
C LEU A 295 -32.47 -8.95 -6.08
N GLN A 296 -33.31 -8.51 -7.03
CA GLN A 296 -33.14 -8.84 -8.44
C GLN A 296 -31.89 -8.16 -9.02
N GLU A 297 -31.67 -6.87 -8.75
CA GLU A 297 -30.49 -6.12 -9.22
C GLU A 297 -29.16 -6.66 -8.62
N LEU A 298 -29.16 -6.96 -7.32
CA LEU A 298 -27.99 -7.49 -6.60
C LEU A 298 -27.59 -8.89 -7.08
N VAL A 299 -28.57 -9.76 -7.38
CA VAL A 299 -28.26 -11.12 -7.86
C VAL A 299 -28.00 -11.13 -9.38
N ALA A 300 -28.63 -10.24 -10.16
CA ALA A 300 -28.31 -10.05 -11.58
C ALA A 300 -26.85 -9.59 -11.79
N SER A 301 -26.39 -8.60 -11.01
CA SER A 301 -24.99 -8.13 -11.05
C SER A 301 -23.95 -9.19 -10.60
N THR A 302 -24.38 -10.23 -9.88
CA THR A 302 -23.51 -11.35 -9.48
C THR A 302 -23.30 -12.38 -10.60
N GLY A 303 -24.09 -12.37 -11.67
CA GLY A 303 -23.94 -13.24 -12.87
C GLY A 303 -24.15 -14.75 -12.66
N ARG A 304 -24.19 -15.24 -11.42
CA ARG A 304 -24.32 -16.66 -11.07
C ARG A 304 -25.79 -17.07 -10.96
N GLN A 305 -26.32 -17.65 -12.04
CA GLN A 305 -27.72 -18.10 -12.15
C GLN A 305 -28.17 -19.07 -11.05
N SER A 306 -27.25 -19.85 -10.45
CA SER A 306 -27.55 -20.69 -9.29
C SER A 306 -27.97 -19.89 -8.04
N ILE A 307 -27.48 -18.66 -7.87
CA ILE A 307 -27.85 -17.78 -6.76
C ILE A 307 -29.28 -17.26 -6.96
N LEU A 308 -29.70 -16.93 -8.20
CA LEU A 308 -31.10 -16.59 -8.51
C LEU A 308 -32.05 -17.70 -8.06
N PHE A 309 -31.69 -18.96 -8.33
CA PHE A 309 -32.49 -20.13 -7.94
C PHE A 309 -32.58 -20.30 -6.42
N TYR A 310 -31.47 -20.27 -5.70
CA TYR A 310 -31.47 -20.41 -4.24
C TYR A 310 -32.19 -19.24 -3.54
N CYS A 311 -31.95 -18.00 -3.96
CA CYS A 311 -32.66 -16.82 -3.45
C CYS A 311 -34.17 -16.87 -3.78
N GLY A 312 -34.55 -17.35 -4.97
CA GLY A 312 -35.94 -17.54 -5.37
C GLY A 312 -36.67 -18.56 -4.48
N ILE A 313 -36.06 -19.73 -4.26
CA ILE A 313 -36.60 -20.76 -3.36
C ILE A 313 -36.71 -20.22 -1.93
N PHE A 314 -35.65 -19.60 -1.41
CA PHE A 314 -35.63 -19.04 -0.05
C PHE A 314 -36.73 -17.99 0.15
N ASN A 315 -36.91 -17.07 -0.80
CA ASN A 315 -37.99 -16.07 -0.80
C ASN A 315 -39.38 -16.74 -0.78
N THR A 316 -39.59 -17.81 -1.58
CA THR A 316 -40.86 -18.56 -1.50
C THR A 316 -41.04 -19.30 -0.16
N ALA A 317 -39.99 -19.87 0.42
CA ALA A 317 -40.07 -20.56 1.71
C ALA A 317 -40.37 -19.60 2.87
N VAL A 318 -39.73 -18.42 2.89
CA VAL A 318 -40.02 -17.35 3.86
C VAL A 318 -41.46 -16.86 3.71
N LEU A 319 -41.95 -16.67 2.49
CA LEU A 319 -43.34 -16.28 2.24
C LEU A 319 -44.36 -17.32 2.74
N ILE A 320 -44.12 -18.61 2.50
CA ILE A 320 -45.00 -19.69 2.99
C ILE A 320 -44.98 -19.73 4.52
N SER A 321 -43.80 -19.68 5.13
CA SER A 321 -43.65 -19.65 6.59
C SER A 321 -44.40 -18.47 7.22
N LEU A 322 -44.28 -17.28 6.64
CA LEU A 322 -44.99 -16.08 7.10
C LEU A 322 -46.52 -16.21 6.94
N VAL A 323 -47.02 -16.83 5.86
CA VAL A 323 -48.47 -17.04 5.72
C VAL A 323 -48.98 -18.09 6.71
N CYS A 324 -48.27 -19.19 6.93
CA CYS A 324 -48.63 -20.17 7.97
C CYS A 324 -48.66 -19.53 9.36
N HIS A 325 -47.68 -18.67 9.67
CA HIS A 325 -47.65 -17.87 10.89
C HIS A 325 -48.86 -16.93 11.02
N LEU A 326 -49.16 -16.13 9.97
CA LEU A 326 -50.28 -15.20 9.95
C LEU A 326 -51.63 -15.91 10.14
N LEU A 327 -51.83 -17.05 9.46
CA LEU A 327 -53.04 -17.87 9.60
C LEU A 327 -53.14 -18.49 11.01
N ALA A 328 -52.03 -18.88 11.63
CA ALA A 328 -52.02 -19.40 13.00
C ALA A 328 -52.39 -18.33 14.04
N CYS A 329 -51.82 -17.12 13.94
CA CYS A 329 -52.21 -15.99 14.78
C CYS A 329 -53.66 -15.56 14.55
N PHE A 330 -54.14 -15.60 13.30
CA PHE A 330 -55.55 -15.32 12.96
C PHE A 330 -56.51 -16.36 13.59
N TRP A 331 -56.18 -17.65 13.50
CA TRP A 331 -56.96 -18.74 14.07
C TRP A 331 -57.09 -18.62 15.61
N PHE A 332 -55.98 -18.34 16.30
CA PHE A 332 -55.98 -18.05 17.74
C PHE A 332 -56.80 -16.80 18.07
N GLY A 333 -56.63 -15.72 17.30
CA GLY A 333 -57.36 -14.47 17.47
C GLY A 333 -58.89 -14.64 17.36
N ILE A 334 -59.37 -15.47 16.42
CA ILE A 334 -60.80 -15.79 16.25
C ILE A 334 -61.33 -16.63 17.41
N GLY A 335 -60.60 -17.69 17.80
CA GLY A 335 -61.03 -18.52 18.93
C GLY A 335 -61.16 -17.69 20.20
N ARG A 336 -60.15 -16.86 20.49
CA ARG A 336 -60.16 -15.96 21.66
C ARG A 336 -61.30 -14.94 21.56
N ALA A 337 -61.58 -14.40 20.38
CA ALA A 337 -62.69 -13.48 20.17
C ALA A 337 -64.08 -14.13 20.35
N SER A 338 -64.22 -15.43 20.05
CA SER A 338 -65.43 -16.22 20.27
C SER A 338 -65.60 -16.55 21.76
N HIS A 339 -64.53 -17.05 22.40
CA HIS A 339 -64.47 -17.30 23.84
C HIS A 339 -64.81 -16.04 24.67
N LEU A 340 -64.30 -14.86 24.28
CA LEU A 340 -64.61 -13.58 24.93
C LEU A 340 -66.07 -13.11 24.76
N ARG A 341 -66.86 -13.74 23.91
CA ARG A 341 -68.32 -13.52 23.79
C ARG A 341 -69.14 -14.52 24.60
N GLY A 342 -68.51 -15.55 25.18
CA GLY A 342 -69.20 -16.69 25.77
C GLY A 342 -69.76 -17.68 24.74
N GLU A 343 -69.33 -17.59 23.48
CA GLU A 343 -69.63 -18.57 22.44
C GLU A 343 -68.73 -19.81 22.64
N GLU A 344 -69.24 -21.01 22.34
CA GLU A 344 -68.38 -22.21 22.29
C GLU A 344 -67.29 -22.04 21.23
N SER A 345 -66.07 -22.48 21.56
CA SER A 345 -64.87 -22.23 20.77
C SER A 345 -63.86 -23.36 20.92
N TRP A 346 -63.08 -23.62 19.87
CA TRP A 346 -62.03 -24.65 19.89
C TRP A 346 -61.03 -24.51 21.05
N LEU A 347 -60.81 -23.29 21.56
CA LEU A 347 -59.95 -23.03 22.72
C LEU A 347 -60.48 -23.58 24.05
N GLN A 348 -61.80 -23.78 24.21
CA GLN A 348 -62.34 -24.30 25.47
C GLN A 348 -61.86 -25.72 25.75
N ILE A 349 -61.74 -26.57 24.72
CA ILE A 349 -61.23 -27.94 24.88
C ILE A 349 -59.70 -27.95 25.08
N MET A 350 -58.97 -26.95 24.57
CA MET A 350 -57.56 -26.77 24.93
C MET A 350 -57.40 -26.45 26.43
N LEU A 351 -58.22 -25.54 26.96
CA LEU A 351 -58.24 -25.17 28.38
C LEU A 351 -58.77 -26.29 29.30
N LEU A 352 -59.50 -27.27 28.78
CA LEU A 352 -59.97 -28.45 29.51
C LEU A 352 -58.95 -29.60 29.55
N LEU A 353 -57.91 -29.59 28.71
CA LEU A 353 -56.93 -30.67 28.61
C LEU A 353 -55.69 -30.48 29.52
N GLU A 354 -55.37 -29.26 29.94
CA GLU A 354 -54.18 -28.94 30.75
C GLU A 354 -54.59 -28.11 31.99
N GLN A 355 -54.70 -28.78 33.15
CA GLN A 355 -55.33 -28.22 34.35
C GLN A 355 -54.59 -27.03 35.01
N ASP A 356 -53.28 -26.90 34.80
CA ASP A 356 -52.44 -25.87 35.45
C ASP A 356 -52.33 -24.55 34.64
N GLY A 357 -52.99 -24.47 33.48
CA GLY A 357 -52.95 -23.30 32.59
C GLY A 357 -51.84 -23.37 31.54
N VAL A 358 -52.19 -23.04 30.30
CA VAL A 358 -51.34 -23.26 29.12
C VAL A 358 -50.44 -22.06 28.84
N ASP A 359 -49.13 -22.28 28.69
CA ASP A 359 -48.19 -21.24 28.27
C ASP A 359 -48.47 -20.70 26.85
N GLN A 360 -48.13 -19.43 26.62
CA GLN A 360 -48.31 -18.72 25.36
C GLN A 360 -47.57 -19.40 24.18
N MET A 361 -46.40 -20.01 24.42
CA MET A 361 -45.69 -20.78 23.39
C MET A 361 -46.48 -22.02 22.97
N THR A 362 -47.04 -22.77 23.92
CA THR A 362 -47.86 -23.96 23.64
C THR A 362 -49.14 -23.60 22.88
N GLN A 363 -49.80 -22.49 23.25
CA GLN A 363 -50.95 -21.93 22.52
C GLN A 363 -50.60 -21.61 21.05
N TYR A 364 -49.47 -20.95 20.81
CA TYR A 364 -48.99 -20.66 19.46
C TYR A 364 -48.65 -21.94 18.68
N LEU A 365 -47.94 -22.89 19.29
CA LEU A 365 -47.55 -24.15 18.65
C LEU A 365 -48.77 -25.02 18.27
N HIS A 366 -49.82 -25.07 19.10
CA HIS A 366 -51.07 -25.74 18.75
C HIS A 366 -51.80 -25.05 17.60
N SER A 367 -51.84 -23.71 17.59
CA SER A 367 -52.45 -22.92 16.51
C SER A 367 -51.71 -23.13 15.18
N LEU A 368 -50.37 -23.17 15.21
CA LEU A 368 -49.52 -23.44 14.05
C LEU A 368 -49.64 -24.89 13.57
N ARG A 369 -49.73 -25.85 14.50
CA ARG A 369 -49.98 -27.27 14.19
C ARG A 369 -51.33 -27.48 13.50
N TYR A 370 -52.36 -26.70 13.85
CA TYR A 370 -53.67 -26.75 13.18
C TYR A 370 -53.53 -26.35 11.71
N VAL A 371 -52.91 -25.20 11.44
CA VAL A 371 -52.72 -24.66 10.08
C VAL A 371 -51.82 -25.54 9.20
N ILE A 372 -50.78 -26.15 9.77
CA ILE A 372 -49.82 -27.00 9.02
C ILE A 372 -50.33 -28.46 8.86
N GLY A 373 -51.05 -28.99 9.85
CA GLY A 373 -51.28 -30.43 10.00
C GLY A 373 -52.54 -31.00 9.34
N ALA A 374 -53.26 -30.21 8.54
CA ALA A 374 -54.60 -30.56 8.07
C ALA A 374 -54.62 -31.07 6.60
N PRO A 375 -55.54 -31.99 6.22
CA PRO A 375 -56.61 -32.57 7.02
C PRO A 375 -56.32 -34.01 7.48
N SER A 376 -55.83 -34.16 8.70
CA SER A 376 -56.21 -35.28 9.58
C SER A 376 -57.40 -34.81 10.43
N PRO A 377 -58.42 -35.63 10.75
CA PRO A 377 -59.62 -35.15 11.45
C PRO A 377 -59.23 -34.36 12.72
N PRO A 378 -59.62 -33.08 12.82
CA PRO A 378 -59.14 -32.23 13.90
C PRO A 378 -59.69 -32.76 15.23
N MET A 379 -58.85 -32.80 16.27
CA MET A 379 -59.24 -33.29 17.59
C MET A 379 -60.43 -32.52 18.19
N VAL A 380 -60.67 -31.31 17.68
CA VAL A 380 -61.84 -30.46 17.95
C VAL A 380 -62.29 -29.87 16.62
N ALA A 381 -63.54 -30.09 16.22
CA ALA A 381 -64.14 -29.39 15.10
C ALA A 381 -64.68 -28.02 15.55
N PRO A 382 -64.60 -26.97 14.72
CA PRO A 382 -65.20 -25.68 15.04
C PRO A 382 -66.72 -25.81 15.13
N THR A 383 -67.32 -25.39 16.26
CA THR A 383 -68.78 -25.45 16.49
C THR A 383 -69.50 -24.16 16.10
N ASN A 384 -68.80 -23.03 16.19
CA ASN A 384 -69.33 -21.70 15.87
C ASN A 384 -69.32 -21.43 14.35
N THR A 385 -70.37 -20.79 13.83
CA THR A 385 -70.45 -20.35 12.42
C THR A 385 -69.28 -19.44 12.02
N VAL A 386 -68.80 -18.58 12.92
CA VAL A 386 -67.63 -17.72 12.65
C VAL A 386 -66.35 -18.55 12.54
N GLU A 387 -66.17 -19.57 13.39
CA GLU A 387 -65.01 -20.45 13.32
C GLU A 387 -65.05 -21.32 12.07
N ILE A 388 -66.21 -21.91 11.72
CA ILE A 388 -66.41 -22.73 10.51
C ILE A 388 -66.12 -21.93 9.22
N LEU A 389 -66.64 -20.71 9.09
CA LEU A 389 -66.36 -19.86 7.93
C LEU A 389 -64.87 -19.46 7.85
N SER A 390 -64.21 -19.29 8.99
CA SER A 390 -62.79 -18.95 9.05
C SER A 390 -61.90 -20.15 8.71
N ASP A 391 -62.27 -21.34 9.19
CA ASP A 391 -61.62 -22.61 8.89
C ASP A 391 -61.65 -22.92 7.39
N ILE A 392 -62.82 -22.79 6.75
CA ILE A 392 -62.99 -22.88 5.29
C ILE A 392 -62.07 -21.88 4.55
N ALA A 393 -61.91 -20.67 5.07
CA ALA A 393 -61.01 -19.66 4.49
C ALA A 393 -59.51 -20.00 4.70
N ILE A 394 -59.14 -20.60 5.82
CA ILE A 394 -57.79 -21.11 6.10
C ILE A 394 -57.46 -22.25 5.13
N TYR A 395 -58.36 -23.21 4.92
CA TYR A 395 -58.18 -24.27 3.91
C TYR A 395 -58.05 -23.71 2.49
N GLY A 396 -58.96 -22.82 2.07
CA GLY A 396 -58.95 -22.23 0.73
C GLY A 396 -57.68 -21.43 0.44
N SER A 397 -57.21 -20.64 1.41
CA SER A 397 -55.96 -19.88 1.29
C SER A 397 -54.72 -20.80 1.33
N GLY A 398 -54.68 -21.79 2.22
CA GLY A 398 -53.60 -22.78 2.28
C GLY A 398 -53.42 -23.56 0.97
N LEU A 399 -54.51 -24.04 0.37
CA LEU A 399 -54.49 -24.70 -0.95
C LEU A 399 -53.93 -23.78 -2.05
N MET A 400 -54.33 -22.51 -2.07
CA MET A 400 -53.84 -21.53 -3.05
C MET A 400 -52.35 -21.18 -2.84
N VAL A 401 -51.88 -21.11 -1.60
CA VAL A 401 -50.47 -20.87 -1.25
C VAL A 401 -49.60 -22.06 -1.66
N LEU A 402 -50.03 -23.29 -1.36
CA LEU A 402 -49.33 -24.51 -1.78
C LEU A 402 -49.29 -24.63 -3.32
N GLY A 403 -50.41 -24.39 -4.01
CA GLY A 403 -50.46 -24.41 -5.48
C GLY A 403 -49.53 -23.36 -6.13
N THR A 404 -49.52 -22.13 -5.62
CA THR A 404 -48.63 -21.07 -6.14
C THR A 404 -47.15 -21.31 -5.79
N ALA A 405 -46.85 -21.93 -4.66
CA ALA A 405 -45.50 -22.37 -4.31
C ALA A 405 -44.97 -23.45 -5.28
N VAL A 406 -45.75 -24.51 -5.49
CA VAL A 406 -45.40 -25.58 -6.43
C VAL A 406 -45.25 -25.04 -7.85
N SER A 407 -46.14 -24.14 -8.29
CA SER A 407 -46.02 -23.50 -9.60
C SER A 407 -44.74 -22.67 -9.75
N LYS A 408 -44.38 -21.84 -8.75
CA LYS A 408 -43.13 -21.05 -8.80
C LYS A 408 -41.88 -21.91 -8.86
N ILE A 409 -41.80 -22.95 -8.01
CA ILE A 409 -40.67 -23.89 -7.99
C ILE A 409 -40.60 -24.67 -9.32
N SER A 410 -41.75 -25.02 -9.90
CA SER A 410 -41.81 -25.71 -11.19
C SER A 410 -41.35 -24.81 -12.35
N ASN A 411 -41.73 -23.54 -12.34
CA ASN A 411 -41.38 -22.58 -13.39
C ASN A 411 -39.89 -22.23 -13.35
N THR A 412 -39.30 -21.94 -12.18
CA THR A 412 -37.85 -21.66 -12.08
C THR A 412 -37.00 -22.89 -12.41
N LEU A 413 -37.50 -24.10 -12.09
CA LEU A 413 -36.87 -25.35 -12.54
C LEU A 413 -37.00 -25.56 -14.06
N ALA A 414 -38.09 -25.11 -14.69
CA ALA A 414 -38.25 -25.13 -16.14
C ALA A 414 -37.34 -24.10 -16.84
N GLU A 415 -37.20 -22.90 -16.30
CA GLU A 415 -36.26 -21.87 -16.77
C GLU A 415 -34.81 -22.36 -16.69
N LEU A 416 -34.40 -22.95 -15.56
CA LEU A 416 -33.09 -23.59 -15.43
C LEU A 416 -32.87 -24.72 -16.45
N ARG A 417 -33.90 -25.52 -16.76
CA ARG A 417 -33.82 -26.56 -17.79
C ARG A 417 -33.68 -25.96 -19.18
N ALA A 418 -34.46 -24.93 -19.52
CA ALA A 418 -34.40 -24.23 -20.80
C ALA A 418 -33.03 -23.54 -21.02
N MET A 419 -32.43 -22.93 -19.99
CA MET A 419 -31.09 -22.35 -20.10
C MET A 419 -29.99 -23.40 -20.33
N ASN A 420 -30.18 -24.63 -19.85
CA ASN A 420 -29.27 -25.76 -20.16
C ASN A 420 -29.64 -26.48 -21.47
N GLU A 421 -30.83 -26.24 -22.02
CA GLU A 421 -31.36 -27.03 -23.14
C GLU A 421 -30.60 -26.79 -24.44
N GLU A 422 -30.02 -25.61 -24.68
CA GLU A 422 -29.32 -25.33 -25.94
C GLU A 422 -28.09 -26.24 -26.15
N HIS A 423 -27.26 -26.40 -25.12
CA HIS A 423 -26.09 -27.28 -25.19
C HIS A 423 -26.52 -28.74 -25.37
N ASP A 424 -27.57 -29.17 -24.66
CA ASP A 424 -28.11 -30.52 -24.79
C ASP A 424 -28.87 -30.73 -26.11
N ARG A 425 -29.43 -29.70 -26.74
CA ARG A 425 -30.01 -29.73 -28.09
C ARG A 425 -28.92 -30.02 -29.12
N GLN A 426 -27.85 -29.23 -29.12
CA GLN A 426 -26.73 -29.43 -30.05
C GLN A 426 -26.06 -30.80 -29.86
N ARG A 427 -25.89 -31.25 -28.60
CA ARG A 427 -25.47 -32.62 -28.27
C ARG A 427 -26.43 -33.69 -28.80
N ARG A 428 -27.75 -33.50 -28.67
CA ARG A 428 -28.79 -34.44 -29.17
C ARG A 428 -28.75 -34.50 -30.69
N GLU A 429 -28.67 -33.36 -31.39
CA GLU A 429 -28.63 -33.28 -32.85
C GLU A 429 -27.40 -34.01 -33.42
N ILE A 430 -26.20 -33.75 -32.88
CA ILE A 430 -24.97 -34.44 -33.29
C ILE A 430 -25.08 -35.94 -33.00
N ARG A 431 -25.63 -36.34 -31.85
CA ARG A 431 -25.83 -37.76 -31.50
C ARG A 431 -26.83 -38.46 -32.45
N MET A 432 -27.94 -37.81 -32.81
CA MET A 432 -28.91 -38.31 -33.78
C MET A 432 -28.30 -38.42 -35.18
N TYR A 433 -27.51 -37.44 -35.61
CA TYR A 433 -26.77 -37.51 -36.87
C TYR A 433 -25.80 -38.70 -36.89
N LEU A 434 -24.96 -38.85 -35.87
CA LEU A 434 -24.02 -39.98 -35.79
C LEU A 434 -24.72 -41.34 -35.74
N THR A 435 -25.90 -41.42 -35.13
CA THR A 435 -26.74 -42.63 -35.13
C THR A 435 -27.32 -42.91 -36.52
N SER A 436 -27.78 -41.89 -37.26
CA SER A 436 -28.28 -42.07 -38.63
C SER A 436 -27.19 -42.55 -39.59
N GLN A 437 -25.94 -42.11 -39.39
CA GLN A 437 -24.77 -42.55 -40.15
C GLN A 437 -24.20 -43.91 -39.68
N SER A 438 -24.85 -44.60 -38.73
CA SER A 438 -24.39 -45.89 -38.18
C SER A 438 -22.94 -45.86 -37.64
N ALA A 439 -22.51 -44.74 -37.07
CA ALA A 439 -21.13 -44.55 -36.62
C ALA A 439 -20.75 -45.53 -35.48
N PRO A 440 -19.56 -46.17 -35.51
CA PRO A 440 -19.12 -47.05 -34.43
C PRO A 440 -19.06 -46.35 -33.06
N PHE A 441 -19.42 -47.08 -32.00
CA PHE A 441 -19.51 -46.52 -30.64
C PHE A 441 -18.25 -45.78 -30.16
N GLU A 442 -17.06 -46.26 -30.53
CA GLU A 442 -15.79 -45.57 -30.21
C GLU A 442 -15.71 -44.18 -30.87
N LEU A 443 -16.08 -44.08 -32.15
CA LEU A 443 -16.11 -42.82 -32.89
C LEU A 443 -17.17 -41.87 -32.31
N VAL A 444 -18.35 -42.39 -31.97
CA VAL A 444 -19.41 -41.60 -31.30
C VAL A 444 -18.92 -41.08 -29.95
N SER A 445 -18.28 -41.93 -29.13
CA SER A 445 -17.71 -41.54 -27.83
C SER A 445 -16.62 -40.46 -27.98
N ARG A 446 -15.79 -40.56 -29.03
CA ARG A 446 -14.70 -39.61 -29.30
C ARG A 446 -15.23 -38.25 -29.75
N ILE A 447 -16.15 -38.24 -30.73
CA ILE A 447 -16.77 -37.01 -31.24
C ILE A 447 -17.57 -36.32 -30.14
N MET A 448 -18.38 -37.05 -29.36
CA MET A 448 -19.16 -36.42 -28.28
C MET A 448 -18.26 -35.76 -27.22
N LYS A 449 -17.14 -36.38 -26.83
CA LYS A 449 -16.17 -35.79 -25.88
C LYS A 449 -15.49 -34.54 -26.45
N PHE A 450 -15.20 -34.51 -27.75
CA PHE A 450 -14.67 -33.32 -28.40
C PHE A 450 -15.72 -32.20 -28.52
N VAL A 451 -16.98 -32.55 -28.80
CA VAL A 451 -18.12 -31.61 -28.76
C VAL A 451 -18.32 -31.04 -27.36
N ASP A 452 -18.26 -31.85 -26.31
CA ASP A 452 -18.33 -31.40 -24.92
C ASP A 452 -17.22 -30.38 -24.60
N TYR A 453 -15.97 -30.67 -24.99
CA TYR A 453 -14.85 -29.74 -24.83
C TYR A 453 -15.03 -28.45 -25.67
N ARG A 454 -15.47 -28.59 -26.92
CA ARG A 454 -15.64 -27.46 -27.83
C ARG A 454 -16.77 -26.54 -27.38
N LEU A 455 -17.87 -27.07 -26.85
CA LEU A 455 -18.94 -26.28 -26.24
C LEU A 455 -18.40 -25.56 -24.99
N ASP A 456 -17.72 -26.25 -24.08
CA ASP A 456 -17.11 -25.62 -22.89
C ASP A 456 -16.08 -24.51 -23.21
N LYS A 457 -15.36 -24.61 -24.34
CA LYS A 457 -14.27 -23.68 -24.72
C LYS A 457 -14.60 -22.66 -25.82
N MET A 458 -15.75 -22.79 -26.49
CA MET A 458 -16.25 -21.81 -27.47
C MET A 458 -17.61 -21.20 -27.10
N ALA A 459 -18.45 -21.85 -26.29
CA ALA A 459 -19.76 -21.33 -25.91
C ALA A 459 -19.69 -20.36 -24.70
N ILE A 460 -18.97 -19.24 -24.89
CA ILE A 460 -19.42 -17.99 -24.27
C ILE A 460 -20.68 -17.58 -25.05
N HIS A 461 -21.85 -18.06 -24.57
CA HIS A 461 -23.21 -17.91 -25.11
C HIS A 461 -23.34 -17.09 -26.40
N SER A 462 -22.96 -17.68 -27.55
CA SER A 462 -23.02 -17.13 -28.92
C SER A 462 -23.09 -15.59 -28.95
N PHE A 463 -22.08 -14.93 -28.36
CA PHE A 463 -22.21 -13.53 -27.96
C PHE A 463 -22.41 -12.65 -29.19
N ASP A 464 -23.62 -12.13 -29.35
CA ASP A 464 -23.96 -11.25 -30.46
C ASP A 464 -23.23 -9.93 -30.26
N GLN A 465 -22.13 -9.77 -31.00
CA GLN A 465 -21.24 -8.62 -30.91
C GLN A 465 -21.97 -7.32 -31.26
N THR A 466 -23.09 -7.37 -31.99
CA THR A 466 -23.90 -6.19 -32.30
C THR A 466 -24.59 -5.58 -31.07
N LEU A 467 -24.67 -6.31 -29.95
CA LEU A 467 -25.19 -5.83 -28.67
C LEU A 467 -24.24 -4.84 -27.96
N ILE A 468 -22.97 -4.74 -28.38
CA ILE A 468 -21.99 -3.79 -27.82
C ILE A 468 -21.33 -2.93 -28.90
N SER A 469 -20.83 -1.75 -28.50
CA SER A 469 -20.14 -0.84 -29.42
C SER A 469 -18.82 -1.43 -29.91
N LYS A 470 -18.39 -1.04 -31.13
CA LYS A 470 -17.11 -1.48 -31.71
C LYS A 470 -15.91 -1.22 -30.79
N THR A 471 -15.90 -0.09 -30.08
CA THR A 471 -14.85 0.25 -29.11
C THR A 471 -14.73 -0.81 -28.01
N LEU A 472 -15.86 -1.26 -27.45
CA LEU A 472 -15.87 -2.31 -26.41
C LEU A 472 -15.54 -3.70 -26.97
N GLN A 473 -15.86 -3.97 -28.25
CA GLN A 473 -15.40 -5.19 -28.94
C GLN A 473 -13.86 -5.19 -29.05
N THR A 474 -13.27 -4.07 -29.50
CA THR A 474 -11.82 -3.90 -29.63
C THR A 474 -11.09 -4.04 -28.28
N GLU A 475 -11.58 -3.38 -27.23
CA GLU A 475 -11.04 -3.49 -25.87
C GLU A 475 -11.09 -4.94 -25.36
N LEU A 476 -12.20 -5.64 -25.58
CA LEU A 476 -12.37 -7.05 -25.24
C LEU A 476 -11.40 -7.97 -26.00
N TYR A 477 -11.17 -7.72 -27.30
CA TYR A 477 -10.20 -8.49 -28.09
C TYR A 477 -8.76 -8.27 -27.62
N VAL A 478 -8.37 -7.03 -27.34
CA VAL A 478 -7.03 -6.72 -26.79
C VAL A 478 -6.84 -7.43 -25.45
N ASN A 479 -7.81 -7.32 -24.53
CA ASN A 479 -7.74 -7.98 -23.22
C ASN A 479 -7.59 -9.52 -23.34
N GLN A 480 -8.34 -10.15 -24.24
CA GLN A 480 -8.29 -11.61 -24.45
C GLN A 480 -7.03 -12.12 -25.17
N ARG A 481 -6.41 -11.32 -26.04
CA ARG A 481 -5.43 -11.81 -27.03
C ARG A 481 -4.03 -11.21 -26.88
N SER A 482 -3.89 -10.01 -26.31
CA SER A 482 -2.59 -9.37 -26.04
C SER A 482 -1.61 -10.27 -25.26
N PRO A 483 -1.99 -10.99 -24.20
CA PRO A 483 -1.05 -11.83 -23.43
C PRO A 483 -0.37 -12.96 -24.24
N TYR A 484 -0.94 -13.32 -25.39
CA TYR A 484 -0.38 -14.32 -26.30
C TYR A 484 0.50 -13.69 -27.40
N LEU A 485 0.10 -12.51 -27.92
CA LEU A 485 0.85 -11.78 -28.96
C LEU A 485 2.14 -11.13 -28.44
N VAL A 486 2.10 -10.53 -27.24
CA VAL A 486 3.22 -9.74 -26.69
C VAL A 486 4.46 -10.58 -26.34
N GLN A 487 4.33 -11.92 -26.39
CA GLN A 487 5.46 -12.84 -26.28
C GLN A 487 6.36 -12.83 -27.54
N LEU A 488 5.88 -12.25 -28.65
CA LEU A 488 6.66 -12.00 -29.86
C LEU A 488 7.21 -10.55 -29.84
N PRO A 489 8.54 -10.36 -29.86
CA PRO A 489 9.17 -9.04 -29.71
C PRO A 489 8.64 -7.93 -30.65
N ILE A 490 8.34 -8.24 -31.91
CA ILE A 490 7.79 -7.27 -32.87
C ILE A 490 6.35 -6.83 -32.54
N PHE A 491 5.53 -7.72 -31.97
CA PHE A 491 4.17 -7.39 -31.57
C PHE A 491 4.15 -6.64 -30.22
N ALA A 492 5.12 -6.89 -29.33
CA ALA A 492 5.36 -6.05 -28.16
C ALA A 492 5.77 -4.61 -28.55
N LEU A 493 6.70 -4.46 -29.51
CA LEU A 493 7.07 -3.16 -30.07
C LEU A 493 5.87 -2.47 -30.74
N CYS A 494 5.07 -3.23 -31.50
CA CYS A 494 3.82 -2.72 -32.10
C CYS A 494 2.81 -2.22 -31.05
N GLN A 495 2.71 -2.88 -29.89
CA GLN A 495 1.84 -2.41 -28.81
C GLN A 495 2.34 -1.10 -28.18
N ALA A 496 3.66 -0.91 -28.09
CA ALA A 496 4.27 0.30 -27.54
C ALA A 496 4.20 1.51 -28.49
N VAL A 497 4.31 1.30 -29.80
CA VAL A 497 4.43 2.37 -30.81
C VAL A 497 3.14 2.60 -31.61
N PHE A 498 2.32 1.57 -31.85
CA PHE A 498 1.15 1.62 -32.73
C PHE A 498 -0.09 0.92 -32.12
N THR A 499 -0.57 1.41 -30.98
CA THR A 499 -1.67 0.83 -30.18
C THR A 499 -2.91 0.45 -31.00
N ASP A 500 -3.38 1.33 -31.90
CA ASP A 500 -4.57 1.08 -32.72
C ASP A 500 -4.37 -0.07 -33.71
N VAL A 501 -3.18 -0.13 -34.34
CA VAL A 501 -2.80 -1.20 -35.28
C VAL A 501 -2.66 -2.53 -34.53
N PHE A 502 -2.08 -2.50 -33.33
CA PHE A 502 -2.02 -3.67 -32.44
C PHE A 502 -3.43 -4.15 -32.04
N ALA A 503 -4.38 -3.24 -31.84
CA ALA A 503 -5.77 -3.56 -31.51
C ALA A 503 -6.54 -4.17 -32.71
N ASP A 504 -6.31 -3.67 -33.93
CA ASP A 504 -6.82 -4.29 -35.16
C ASP A 504 -6.23 -5.70 -35.36
N ILE A 505 -4.92 -5.89 -35.14
CA ILE A 505 -4.26 -7.21 -35.16
C ILE A 505 -4.89 -8.14 -34.11
N CYS A 506 -5.14 -7.63 -32.90
CA CYS A 506 -5.86 -8.39 -31.87
C CYS A 506 -7.25 -8.79 -32.34
N ALA A 507 -7.98 -7.96 -33.09
CA ALA A 507 -9.34 -8.25 -33.54
C ALA A 507 -9.40 -9.37 -34.62
N VAL A 508 -8.44 -9.42 -35.56
CA VAL A 508 -8.46 -10.41 -36.67
C VAL A 508 -8.05 -11.84 -36.28
N MET A 509 -7.30 -12.03 -35.19
CA MET A 509 -6.86 -13.37 -34.78
C MET A 509 -8.01 -14.38 -34.58
N GLN A 510 -7.82 -15.61 -35.04
CA GLN A 510 -8.85 -16.66 -34.97
C GLN A 510 -8.49 -17.74 -33.95
N LYS A 511 -9.41 -18.04 -33.01
CA LYS A 511 -9.24 -19.11 -32.02
C LYS A 511 -9.63 -20.47 -32.61
N ARG A 512 -8.68 -21.42 -32.61
CA ARG A 512 -8.88 -22.80 -33.10
C ARG A 512 -8.90 -23.79 -31.93
N VAL A 513 -9.60 -24.91 -32.10
CA VAL A 513 -9.79 -25.98 -31.10
C VAL A 513 -9.59 -27.33 -31.78
N PHE A 514 -8.75 -28.19 -31.20
CA PHE A 514 -8.27 -29.43 -31.83
C PHE A 514 -8.58 -30.69 -31.01
N GLU A 515 -8.83 -31.79 -31.71
CA GLU A 515 -9.11 -33.11 -31.16
C GLU A 515 -7.85 -33.82 -30.64
N LYS A 516 -8.01 -34.88 -29.83
CA LYS A 516 -6.86 -35.63 -29.32
C LYS A 516 -6.25 -36.49 -30.43
N LYS A 517 -4.95 -36.31 -30.67
CA LYS A 517 -4.19 -36.79 -31.84
C LYS A 517 -4.57 -36.09 -33.16
N GLU A 518 -5.26 -34.96 -33.13
CA GLU A 518 -5.35 -34.10 -34.30
C GLU A 518 -3.99 -33.41 -34.53
N THR A 519 -3.68 -33.14 -35.81
CA THR A 519 -2.44 -32.51 -36.23
C THR A 519 -2.73 -31.05 -36.56
N VAL A 520 -2.12 -30.12 -35.80
CA VAL A 520 -2.23 -28.67 -36.03
C VAL A 520 -1.56 -28.31 -37.37
N PHE A 521 -0.35 -28.86 -37.58
CA PHE A 521 0.38 -28.83 -38.85
C PHE A 521 1.29 -30.04 -39.00
N ALA A 522 1.56 -30.46 -40.23
CA ALA A 522 2.31 -31.67 -40.55
C ALA A 522 3.63 -31.35 -41.27
N HIS A 523 4.69 -32.11 -40.99
CA HIS A 523 5.95 -31.99 -41.72
C HIS A 523 5.71 -32.10 -43.24
N GLY A 524 6.18 -31.09 -43.98
CA GLY A 524 6.03 -30.98 -45.43
C GLY A 524 4.70 -30.37 -45.93
N SER A 525 3.75 -30.01 -45.06
CA SER A 525 2.61 -29.18 -45.47
C SER A 525 3.04 -27.71 -45.63
N TRP A 526 2.30 -26.91 -46.41
CA TRP A 526 2.54 -25.47 -46.53
C TRP A 526 2.23 -24.75 -45.21
N ALA A 527 3.07 -23.80 -44.82
CA ALA A 527 2.84 -22.91 -43.69
C ALA A 527 2.20 -21.61 -44.19
N THR A 528 0.92 -21.41 -43.86
CA THR A 528 0.10 -20.26 -44.31
C THR A 528 -0.44 -19.40 -43.17
N VAL A 529 -0.33 -19.89 -41.92
CA VAL A 529 -0.75 -19.19 -40.70
C VAL A 529 0.28 -19.38 -39.60
N MET A 530 0.51 -18.33 -38.83
CA MET A 530 1.20 -18.40 -37.56
C MET A 530 0.25 -19.00 -36.51
N GLU A 531 0.74 -19.91 -35.67
CA GLU A 531 -0.06 -20.60 -34.65
C GLU A 531 0.60 -20.42 -33.27
N ILE A 532 -0.16 -19.90 -32.30
CA ILE A 532 0.28 -19.69 -30.91
C ILE A 532 -0.53 -20.60 -29.98
N THR A 533 0.14 -21.41 -29.14
CA THR A 533 -0.54 -22.34 -28.22
C THR A 533 -1.19 -21.61 -27.03
N ALA A 534 -2.51 -21.72 -26.90
CA ALA A 534 -3.28 -21.03 -25.87
C ALA A 534 -3.70 -21.95 -24.70
N SER A 535 -4.03 -23.21 -24.99
CA SER A 535 -4.34 -24.23 -23.97
C SER A 535 -4.03 -25.65 -24.46
N GLY A 536 -3.97 -26.61 -23.51
CA GLY A 536 -3.77 -28.03 -23.77
C GLY A 536 -2.30 -28.46 -23.75
N SER A 537 -2.03 -29.67 -24.27
CA SER A 537 -0.67 -30.20 -24.40
C SER A 537 -0.46 -30.81 -25.77
N TYR A 538 0.70 -30.54 -26.35
CA TYR A 538 1.07 -30.88 -27.72
C TYR A 538 2.31 -31.78 -27.74
N SER A 539 2.54 -32.43 -28.88
CA SER A 539 3.76 -33.14 -29.22
C SER A 539 4.38 -32.48 -30.44
N PHE A 540 5.54 -31.87 -30.27
CA PHE A 540 6.32 -31.30 -31.35
C PHE A 540 7.33 -32.34 -31.84
N ILE A 541 7.25 -32.71 -33.12
CA ILE A 541 7.98 -33.83 -33.71
C ILE A 541 8.85 -33.30 -34.84
N GLN A 542 10.16 -33.21 -34.61
CA GLN A 542 11.14 -32.91 -35.66
C GLN A 542 11.69 -34.22 -36.26
N PRO A 543 11.96 -34.30 -37.58
CA PRO A 543 12.57 -35.48 -38.19
C PRO A 543 13.89 -35.86 -37.52
N GLY A 544 14.02 -37.12 -37.10
CA GLY A 544 15.23 -37.64 -36.46
C GLY A 544 15.44 -37.25 -34.99
N GLN A 545 14.49 -36.55 -34.35
CA GLN A 545 14.58 -36.18 -32.93
C GLN A 545 13.48 -36.83 -32.08
N VAL A 546 13.66 -36.81 -30.75
CA VAL A 546 12.66 -37.28 -29.79
C VAL A 546 11.48 -36.27 -29.72
N PRO A 547 10.21 -36.72 -29.73
CA PRO A 547 9.06 -35.82 -29.60
C PRO A 547 9.06 -34.99 -28.31
N LEU A 548 9.20 -33.67 -28.44
CA LEU A 548 9.08 -32.72 -27.34
C LEU A 548 7.61 -32.59 -26.90
N ILE A 549 7.38 -32.32 -25.62
CA ILE A 549 6.05 -32.01 -25.08
C ILE A 549 5.97 -30.52 -24.83
N VAL A 550 5.00 -29.87 -25.47
CA VAL A 550 4.71 -28.43 -25.29
C VAL A 550 3.42 -28.32 -24.48
N SER A 551 3.50 -27.66 -23.32
CA SER A 551 2.35 -27.34 -22.44
C SER A 551 2.31 -25.85 -22.05
N THR A 552 3.18 -25.08 -22.70
CA THR A 552 3.42 -23.65 -22.57
C THR A 552 2.81 -22.90 -23.75
N THR A 553 2.66 -21.58 -23.62
CA THR A 553 2.44 -20.74 -24.81
C THR A 553 3.76 -20.61 -25.56
N GLU A 554 3.73 -21.03 -26.82
CA GLU A 554 4.82 -21.01 -27.77
C GLU A 554 4.26 -20.61 -29.13
N CYS A 555 5.02 -19.82 -29.89
CA CYS A 555 4.68 -19.44 -31.26
C CYS A 555 5.35 -20.38 -32.28
N PHE A 556 4.59 -20.76 -33.30
CA PHE A 556 5.06 -21.57 -34.42
C PHE A 556 4.82 -20.86 -35.76
N GLN A 557 5.85 -20.88 -36.61
CA GLN A 557 5.83 -20.40 -38.01
C GLN A 557 5.59 -18.90 -38.22
N GLU A 558 6.05 -18.03 -37.31
CA GLU A 558 6.03 -16.56 -37.50
C GLU A 558 6.53 -16.12 -38.90
N ALA A 559 7.54 -16.81 -39.44
CA ALA A 559 8.11 -16.53 -40.76
C ALA A 559 7.10 -16.58 -41.93
N CYS A 560 5.98 -17.31 -41.82
CA CYS A 560 4.95 -17.34 -42.87
C CYS A 560 4.11 -16.06 -42.94
N LEU A 561 4.17 -15.19 -41.93
CA LEU A 561 3.59 -13.83 -41.99
C LEU A 561 4.32 -12.93 -42.98
N TYR A 562 5.58 -13.27 -43.32
CA TYR A 562 6.50 -12.42 -44.09
C TYR A 562 7.02 -13.06 -45.37
N THR A 563 6.82 -14.37 -45.56
CA THR A 563 7.38 -15.12 -46.70
C THR A 563 6.40 -16.18 -47.22
N GLU A 564 6.16 -16.14 -48.52
CA GLU A 564 5.39 -17.16 -49.25
C GLU A 564 6.22 -18.45 -49.46
N GLY A 565 5.52 -19.58 -49.65
CA GLY A 565 6.16 -20.83 -50.07
C GLY A 565 6.96 -21.57 -48.99
N LEU A 566 6.77 -21.25 -47.70
CA LEU A 566 7.33 -22.05 -46.61
C LEU A 566 6.59 -23.38 -46.44
N THR A 567 7.33 -24.44 -46.09
CA THR A 567 6.77 -25.72 -45.64
C THR A 567 7.18 -26.01 -44.20
N HIS A 568 6.27 -26.61 -43.43
CA HIS A 568 6.51 -26.95 -42.03
C HIS A 568 7.66 -27.97 -41.91
N ALA A 569 8.75 -27.59 -41.25
CA ALA A 569 9.90 -28.47 -40.99
C ALA A 569 9.61 -29.59 -39.96
N SER A 570 8.48 -29.54 -39.27
CA SER A 570 8.08 -30.45 -38.18
C SER A 570 6.57 -30.67 -38.13
N THR A 571 6.13 -31.65 -37.34
CA THR A 571 4.71 -31.92 -37.07
C THR A 571 4.35 -31.48 -35.65
N LEU A 572 3.23 -30.78 -35.47
CA LEU A 572 2.65 -30.44 -34.16
C LEU A 572 1.33 -31.20 -33.97
N LEU A 573 1.29 -32.10 -32.97
CA LEU A 573 0.22 -33.07 -32.73
C LEU A 573 -0.39 -32.90 -31.33
N CYS A 574 -1.70 -32.75 -31.21
CA CYS A 574 -2.35 -32.55 -29.90
C CYS A 574 -2.35 -33.86 -29.06
N LYS A 575 -1.83 -33.81 -27.83
CA LYS A 575 -1.87 -34.95 -26.87
C LYS A 575 -3.13 -34.97 -26.01
N THR A 576 -3.71 -33.81 -25.78
CA THR A 576 -5.04 -33.59 -25.16
C THR A 576 -5.99 -32.99 -26.20
N PHE A 577 -7.20 -32.61 -25.79
CA PHE A 577 -7.88 -31.50 -26.48
C PHE A 577 -7.08 -30.21 -26.23
N ALA A 578 -7.07 -29.29 -27.18
CA ALA A 578 -6.16 -28.14 -27.14
C ALA A 578 -6.71 -26.92 -27.90
N GLU A 579 -6.19 -25.74 -27.58
CA GLU A 579 -6.60 -24.44 -28.15
C GLU A 579 -5.38 -23.66 -28.66
N THR A 580 -5.49 -23.08 -29.85
CA THR A 580 -4.51 -22.11 -30.40
C THR A 580 -5.17 -20.80 -30.80
N LEU A 581 -4.35 -19.75 -30.95
CA LEU A 581 -4.67 -18.53 -31.66
C LEU A 581 -3.88 -18.49 -32.96
N SER A 582 -4.56 -18.18 -34.06
CA SER A 582 -3.99 -18.19 -35.41
C SER A 582 -4.10 -16.82 -36.08
N LEU A 583 -3.11 -16.49 -36.92
CA LEU A 583 -3.03 -15.25 -37.70
C LEU A 583 -2.46 -15.55 -39.09
N ALA A 584 -3.12 -15.08 -40.15
CA ALA A 584 -2.59 -15.16 -41.52
C ALA A 584 -1.76 -13.91 -41.88
N GLY A 585 -0.84 -14.05 -42.83
CA GLY A 585 -0.11 -12.90 -43.39
C GLY A 585 -1.04 -11.90 -44.09
N GLU A 586 -2.09 -12.39 -44.76
CA GLU A 586 -3.12 -11.56 -45.41
C GLU A 586 -3.87 -10.68 -44.39
N ASP A 587 -4.29 -11.26 -43.26
CA ASP A 587 -4.97 -10.53 -42.18
C ASP A 587 -4.05 -9.46 -41.57
N LEU A 588 -2.78 -9.79 -41.33
CA LEU A 588 -1.79 -8.83 -40.84
C LEU A 588 -1.61 -7.64 -41.81
N VAL A 589 -1.50 -7.90 -43.11
CA VAL A 589 -1.41 -6.84 -44.13
C VAL A 589 -2.68 -5.97 -44.16
N LEU A 590 -3.87 -6.55 -43.93
CA LEU A 590 -5.12 -5.80 -43.85
C LEU A 590 -5.21 -4.86 -42.63
N CYS A 591 -4.50 -5.16 -41.53
CA CYS A 591 -4.32 -4.25 -40.40
C CYS A 591 -3.27 -3.17 -40.71
N LEU A 592 -2.08 -3.58 -41.20
CA LEU A 592 -0.94 -2.67 -41.40
C LEU A 592 -1.20 -1.61 -42.49
N ARG A 593 -2.00 -1.90 -43.52
CA ARG A 593 -2.24 -1.01 -44.69
C ARG A 593 -2.65 0.44 -44.37
N ASN A 594 -3.21 0.68 -43.19
CA ASN A 594 -3.67 2.01 -42.77
C ASN A 594 -2.55 2.87 -42.16
N SER A 595 -1.38 2.29 -41.82
CA SER A 595 -0.26 2.96 -41.17
C SER A 595 1.08 2.60 -41.84
N PRO A 596 1.58 3.43 -42.78
CA PRO A 596 2.84 3.17 -43.49
C PRO A 596 4.06 2.99 -42.57
N SER A 597 4.09 3.69 -41.43
CA SER A 597 5.15 3.56 -40.42
C SER A 597 5.14 2.17 -39.76
N SER A 598 3.93 1.62 -39.49
CA SER A 598 3.82 0.24 -39.01
C SER A 598 4.28 -0.77 -40.07
N CYS A 599 3.97 -0.54 -41.35
CA CYS A 599 4.52 -1.35 -42.45
C CYS A 599 6.06 -1.32 -42.46
N ARG A 600 6.67 -0.14 -42.31
CA ARG A 600 8.14 0.02 -42.26
C ARG A 600 8.75 -0.79 -41.10
N MET A 601 8.23 -0.61 -39.89
CA MET A 601 8.67 -1.34 -38.68
C MET A 601 8.66 -2.86 -38.89
N PHE A 602 7.54 -3.42 -39.39
CA PHE A 602 7.42 -4.86 -39.67
C PHE A 602 8.32 -5.32 -40.84
N ILE A 603 8.51 -4.50 -41.89
CA ILE A 603 9.39 -4.84 -43.03
C ILE A 603 10.87 -4.87 -42.63
N GLU A 604 11.32 -3.95 -41.79
CA GLU A 604 12.70 -3.93 -41.27
C GLU A 604 12.98 -5.12 -40.36
N TYR A 605 12.06 -5.40 -39.44
CA TYR A 605 12.09 -6.60 -38.61
C TYR A 605 12.14 -7.88 -39.47
N ALA A 606 11.19 -8.05 -40.41
CA ALA A 606 11.13 -9.20 -41.29
C ALA A 606 12.41 -9.38 -42.12
N ARG A 607 13.00 -8.28 -42.60
CA ARG A 607 14.26 -8.29 -43.37
C ARG A 607 15.43 -8.81 -42.56
N GLU A 608 15.59 -8.38 -41.30
CA GLU A 608 16.65 -8.90 -40.43
C GLU A 608 16.35 -10.32 -39.95
N PHE A 609 15.11 -10.62 -39.60
CA PHE A 609 14.65 -11.95 -39.16
C PHE A 609 14.91 -13.03 -40.23
N VAL A 610 14.38 -12.82 -41.45
CA VAL A 610 14.57 -13.76 -42.58
C VAL A 610 16.05 -13.88 -42.95
N GLN A 611 16.82 -12.80 -42.90
CA GLN A 611 18.27 -12.86 -43.11
C GLN A 611 19.00 -13.72 -42.06
N HIS A 612 18.62 -13.67 -40.78
CA HIS A 612 19.23 -14.52 -39.76
C HIS A 612 18.86 -15.99 -39.97
N LEU A 613 17.60 -16.29 -40.33
CA LEU A 613 17.16 -17.64 -40.68
C LEU A 613 17.91 -18.20 -41.90
N GLN A 614 18.09 -17.39 -42.96
CA GLN A 614 18.88 -17.77 -44.16
C GLN A 614 20.38 -17.98 -43.88
N LYS A 615 20.95 -17.28 -42.89
CA LYS A 615 22.37 -17.42 -42.50
C LYS A 615 22.62 -18.66 -41.63
N SER A 616 21.58 -19.23 -41.01
CA SER A 616 21.71 -20.48 -40.25
C SER A 616 21.92 -21.67 -41.18
N ARG A 617 23.05 -22.37 -41.01
CA ARG A 617 23.33 -23.65 -41.69
C ARG A 617 22.74 -24.87 -40.97
N GLN A 618 22.03 -24.67 -39.87
CA GLN A 618 21.35 -25.71 -39.11
C GLN A 618 19.85 -25.74 -39.45
N PRO A 619 19.16 -26.89 -39.32
CA PRO A 619 17.71 -26.94 -39.44
C PRO A 619 17.06 -25.97 -38.45
N LEU A 620 15.96 -25.30 -38.85
CA LEU A 620 15.26 -24.33 -38.02
C LEU A 620 14.69 -25.00 -36.76
N ASN A 621 15.43 -24.93 -35.65
CA ASN A 621 14.90 -25.18 -34.33
C ASN A 621 14.15 -23.94 -33.80
N HIS A 622 13.35 -24.11 -32.76
CA HIS A 622 12.55 -23.02 -32.18
C HIS A 622 13.44 -21.94 -31.54
N GLU A 623 14.50 -22.34 -30.84
CA GLU A 623 15.48 -21.45 -30.19
C GLU A 623 16.16 -20.47 -31.17
N THR A 624 16.53 -20.92 -32.38
CA THR A 624 17.10 -20.04 -33.42
C THR A 624 16.08 -19.04 -33.95
N GLN A 625 14.79 -19.40 -34.00
CA GLN A 625 13.73 -18.47 -34.40
C GLN A 625 13.51 -17.40 -33.33
N VAL A 626 13.36 -17.78 -32.05
CA VAL A 626 13.22 -16.83 -30.93
C VAL A 626 14.42 -15.87 -30.89
N ARG A 627 15.65 -16.40 -30.97
CA ARG A 627 16.87 -15.57 -30.98
C ARG A 627 16.99 -14.68 -32.23
N ALA A 628 16.48 -15.12 -33.38
CA ALA A 628 16.41 -14.28 -34.58
C ALA A 628 15.39 -13.13 -34.41
N ALA A 629 14.25 -13.39 -33.77
CA ALA A 629 13.24 -12.37 -33.45
C ALA A 629 13.77 -11.32 -32.47
N GLU A 630 14.43 -11.75 -31.39
CA GLU A 630 15.14 -10.86 -30.46
C GLU A 630 16.16 -9.98 -31.20
N LEU A 631 17.05 -10.58 -32.00
CA LEU A 631 18.10 -9.85 -32.73
C LEU A 631 17.55 -8.92 -33.81
N ALA A 632 16.47 -9.29 -34.51
CA ALA A 632 15.81 -8.43 -35.48
C ALA A 632 15.10 -7.24 -34.81
N THR A 633 14.61 -7.41 -33.59
CA THR A 633 13.95 -6.35 -32.81
C THR A 633 14.98 -5.39 -32.21
N LEU A 634 16.08 -5.89 -31.63
CA LEU A 634 17.22 -5.09 -31.16
C LEU A 634 17.91 -4.29 -32.30
N ARG A 635 17.64 -4.62 -33.56
CA ARG A 635 18.13 -3.94 -34.77
C ARG A 635 17.07 -3.05 -35.44
N ASN A 636 15.85 -3.02 -34.92
CA ASN A 636 14.77 -2.21 -35.47
C ASN A 636 14.96 -0.73 -35.08
N GLU A 637 14.77 0.19 -36.01
CA GLU A 637 15.00 1.63 -35.80
C GLU A 637 14.18 2.16 -34.62
N TYR A 638 12.89 1.84 -34.61
CA TYR A 638 11.93 2.20 -33.56
C TYR A 638 12.25 1.58 -32.18
N TYR A 639 12.98 0.47 -32.12
CA TYR A 639 13.43 -0.10 -30.84
C TYR A 639 14.66 0.63 -30.31
N GLN A 640 15.60 1.01 -31.18
CA GLN A 640 16.82 1.72 -30.78
C GLN A 640 16.53 3.16 -30.33
N GLU A 641 15.51 3.79 -30.94
CA GLU A 641 14.95 5.07 -30.51
C GLU A 641 14.32 4.99 -29.10
N LEU A 642 13.54 3.94 -28.81
CA LEU A 642 12.96 3.72 -27.47
C LEU A 642 13.99 3.30 -26.40
N TYR A 643 15.07 2.60 -26.78
CA TYR A 643 15.96 1.91 -25.84
C TYR A 643 17.47 2.00 -26.22
N PRO A 644 18.11 3.17 -26.09
CA PRO A 644 19.55 3.33 -26.30
C PRO A 644 20.40 2.50 -25.30
N ASP A 645 21.51 1.91 -25.77
CA ASP A 645 22.35 0.97 -24.99
C ASP A 645 23.10 1.65 -23.83
N PRO A 646 22.75 1.39 -22.55
CA PRO A 646 23.37 2.06 -21.40
C PRO A 646 24.82 1.65 -21.11
N ARG A 647 25.43 0.78 -21.94
CA ARG A 647 26.79 0.23 -21.72
C ARG A 647 27.90 1.00 -22.42
N LYS A 648 27.57 1.99 -23.26
CA LYS A 648 28.52 2.78 -24.07
C LYS A 648 28.49 4.27 -23.76
N MET A 649 27.89 4.66 -22.64
CA MET A 649 27.59 6.06 -22.36
C MET A 649 28.85 6.82 -21.91
N PHE A 650 29.78 6.18 -21.21
CA PHE A 650 31.11 6.74 -20.91
C PHE A 650 31.94 6.95 -22.19
N ASP A 651 32.05 5.94 -23.05
CA ASP A 651 32.84 6.01 -24.29
C ASP A 651 32.39 7.15 -25.24
N ASN A 652 31.12 7.55 -25.15
CA ASN A 652 30.51 8.60 -25.96
C ASN A 652 30.57 10.01 -25.30
N MET A 653 31.13 10.15 -24.09
CA MET A 653 31.26 11.43 -23.38
C MET A 653 32.60 12.12 -23.63
N ASP A 654 32.75 12.84 -24.74
CA ASP A 654 33.85 13.82 -24.87
C ASP A 654 33.37 15.24 -24.53
N THR A 655 33.08 15.48 -23.24
CA THR A 655 32.81 16.84 -22.75
C THR A 655 34.06 17.72 -22.78
N ALA A 656 35.25 17.15 -22.95
CA ALA A 656 36.50 17.91 -22.94
C ALA A 656 36.79 18.58 -24.29
N ALA A 657 36.36 17.99 -25.41
CA ALA A 657 36.45 18.61 -26.74
C ALA A 657 35.52 19.83 -26.88
N ALA A 658 34.31 19.76 -26.31
CA ALA A 658 33.27 20.79 -26.47
C ALA A 658 33.59 22.17 -25.84
N TYR A 659 34.61 22.27 -24.98
CA TYR A 659 35.00 23.51 -24.29
C TYR A 659 36.37 24.06 -24.73
N GLN A 660 36.99 23.52 -25.78
CA GLN A 660 38.37 23.85 -26.15
C GLN A 660 38.59 25.16 -26.94
N ASP A 661 37.53 25.84 -27.41
CA ASP A 661 37.65 27.14 -28.09
C ASP A 661 36.52 28.12 -27.70
N PRO A 662 36.73 28.99 -26.69
CA PRO A 662 35.71 29.93 -26.22
C PRO A 662 35.36 31.06 -27.20
N GLU A 663 36.23 31.39 -28.16
CA GLU A 663 36.01 32.54 -29.07
C GLU A 663 35.08 32.20 -30.24
N GLN A 664 34.89 30.91 -30.56
CA GLN A 664 33.87 30.46 -31.52
C GLN A 664 32.50 30.25 -30.87
N ALA A 665 32.46 29.91 -29.58
CA ALA A 665 31.22 29.66 -28.85
C ALA A 665 30.34 30.91 -28.63
N SER A 666 30.88 32.12 -28.84
CA SER A 666 30.15 33.39 -28.72
C SER A 666 29.28 33.76 -29.92
N ASP A 667 29.58 33.24 -31.11
CA ASP A 667 28.84 33.54 -32.36
C ASP A 667 27.75 32.50 -32.70
N LEU A 668 27.53 31.52 -31.81
CA LEU A 668 26.45 30.52 -31.90
C LEU A 668 25.07 31.15 -31.64
N SER A 669 24.61 31.92 -32.62
CA SER A 669 23.24 32.41 -32.74
C SER A 669 22.24 31.24 -32.85
N GLY A 670 20.94 31.52 -32.71
CA GLY A 670 19.90 30.49 -32.59
C GLY A 670 19.82 29.47 -33.74
N GLU A 671 20.33 29.82 -34.92
CA GLU A 671 20.30 28.97 -36.12
C GLU A 671 21.11 27.67 -35.96
N GLU A 672 22.20 27.63 -35.18
CA GLU A 672 22.97 26.38 -35.00
C GLU A 672 22.33 25.39 -34.02
N LEU A 673 21.41 25.85 -33.16
CA LEU A 673 20.54 24.93 -32.41
C LEU A 673 19.47 24.31 -33.34
N GLU A 674 19.04 25.06 -34.36
CA GLU A 674 18.20 24.54 -35.44
C GLU A 674 19.00 23.62 -36.38
N THR A 675 20.32 23.81 -36.60
CA THR A 675 21.13 22.86 -37.40
C THR A 675 21.09 21.44 -36.83
N PHE A 676 21.20 21.28 -35.51
CA PHE A 676 21.13 19.95 -34.88
C PHE A 676 19.72 19.33 -34.93
N GLN A 677 18.67 20.14 -35.14
CA GLN A 677 17.31 19.66 -35.44
C GLN A 677 17.12 19.43 -36.95
N SER A 678 17.81 20.20 -37.79
CA SER A 678 17.73 20.10 -39.24
C SER A 678 18.47 18.88 -39.78
N GLU A 679 19.47 18.32 -39.10
CA GLU A 679 20.01 17.00 -39.49
C GLU A 679 18.96 15.89 -39.34
N VAL A 680 18.00 16.02 -38.42
CA VAL A 680 16.85 15.11 -38.27
C VAL A 680 15.82 15.35 -39.40
N GLU A 681 15.52 16.61 -39.74
CA GLU A 681 14.62 16.91 -40.87
C GLU A 681 15.24 16.64 -42.26
N VAL A 682 16.56 16.76 -42.40
CA VAL A 682 17.33 16.42 -43.62
C VAL A 682 17.41 14.90 -43.77
N ALA A 683 17.52 14.14 -42.68
CA ALA A 683 17.35 12.69 -42.72
C ALA A 683 15.94 12.30 -43.25
N ALA A 684 14.89 13.00 -42.82
CA ALA A 684 13.54 12.82 -43.37
C ALA A 684 13.44 13.24 -44.86
N ALA A 685 14.02 14.38 -45.25
CA ALA A 685 14.02 14.87 -46.63
C ALA A 685 14.86 14.00 -47.59
N MET A 686 15.92 13.34 -47.11
CA MET A 686 16.72 12.40 -47.91
C MET A 686 15.91 11.17 -48.36
N VAL A 687 14.90 10.75 -47.61
CA VAL A 687 13.99 9.66 -48.01
C VAL A 687 13.23 10.00 -49.30
N GLU A 688 12.87 11.28 -49.50
CA GLU A 688 12.10 11.72 -50.68
C GLU A 688 12.96 11.81 -51.97
N LYS A 689 14.30 11.86 -51.85
CA LYS A 689 15.22 12.05 -52.99
C LYS A 689 16.01 10.82 -53.43
N ALA A 690 15.86 9.68 -52.76
CA ALA A 690 16.50 8.41 -53.14
C ALA A 690 15.87 7.74 -54.40
N GLY A 691 14.86 8.36 -55.03
CA GLY A 691 14.12 7.83 -56.17
C GLY A 691 14.77 7.98 -57.56
N SER A 692 16.10 7.89 -57.70
CA SER A 692 16.73 7.95 -59.04
C SER A 692 18.07 7.21 -59.17
N HIS A 693 18.35 6.76 -60.41
CA HIS A 693 19.58 6.14 -60.93
C HIS A 693 20.18 4.90 -60.24
N ARG A 694 19.93 3.74 -60.88
CA ARG A 694 20.80 2.54 -60.78
C ARG A 694 22.14 2.78 -61.49
N THR A 695 23.26 2.40 -60.87
CA THR A 695 24.39 1.68 -61.52
C THR A 695 25.33 1.04 -60.49
N SER A 696 26.07 0.00 -60.92
CA SER A 696 27.08 -0.83 -60.22
C SER A 696 27.43 -0.53 -58.75
N ARG A 697 27.30 -1.55 -57.88
CA ARG A 697 27.92 -1.61 -56.55
C ARG A 697 28.46 -3.01 -56.23
N MET A 698 29.04 -3.69 -57.22
CA MET A 698 29.43 -5.11 -57.11
C MET A 698 30.88 -5.31 -56.61
N ASP A 699 31.77 -4.34 -56.82
CA ASP A 699 33.21 -4.48 -56.54
C ASP A 699 33.62 -4.12 -55.10
N ALA A 700 32.83 -3.32 -54.38
CA ALA A 700 33.17 -2.82 -53.04
C ALA A 700 33.33 -3.93 -51.98
N ASN A 701 32.60 -5.04 -52.13
CA ASN A 701 32.56 -6.12 -51.12
C ASN A 701 33.81 -7.03 -51.12
N ASN A 702 34.65 -6.99 -52.16
CA ASN A 702 35.87 -7.79 -52.22
C ASN A 702 37.06 -7.11 -51.52
N TRP A 703 37.10 -5.77 -51.46
CA TRP A 703 38.21 -5.04 -50.83
C TRP A 703 38.16 -5.14 -49.29
N LEU A 704 36.98 -4.94 -48.70
CA LEU A 704 36.76 -4.97 -47.25
C LEU A 704 37.04 -6.33 -46.57
N ARG A 705 37.13 -7.44 -47.32
CA ARG A 705 37.35 -8.79 -46.78
C ARG A 705 38.82 -9.18 -46.58
N GLN A 706 39.79 -8.39 -47.05
CA GLN A 706 41.22 -8.77 -46.98
C GLN A 706 42.05 -8.07 -45.90
N GLN A 707 41.46 -7.17 -45.08
CA GLN A 707 42.20 -6.40 -44.05
C GLN A 707 41.85 -6.73 -42.60
N GLN A 708 40.86 -7.59 -42.33
CA GLN A 708 40.17 -7.56 -41.03
C GLN A 708 40.90 -8.26 -39.85
N ASP A 709 41.81 -9.20 -40.11
CA ASP A 709 42.37 -10.08 -39.06
C ASP A 709 43.77 -9.69 -38.52
N SER A 710 44.43 -8.64 -39.06
CA SER A 710 45.80 -8.25 -38.62
C SER A 710 45.92 -6.87 -37.99
N MET A 711 44.90 -6.02 -38.08
CA MET A 711 45.03 -4.60 -37.73
C MET A 711 44.54 -4.26 -36.31
N HIS A 712 43.87 -5.20 -35.63
CA HIS A 712 43.05 -4.90 -34.45
C HIS A 712 43.80 -4.89 -33.11
N LEU A 713 44.97 -5.54 -33.00
CA LEU A 713 45.86 -5.38 -31.83
C LEU A 713 46.72 -4.12 -31.96
N GLN A 714 47.34 -3.92 -33.13
CA GLN A 714 48.34 -2.87 -33.29
C GLN A 714 47.74 -1.45 -33.24
N ILE A 715 46.51 -1.26 -33.73
CA ILE A 715 45.75 0.01 -33.52
C ILE A 715 45.41 0.24 -32.03
N LEU A 716 45.30 -0.82 -31.23
CA LEU A 716 44.99 -0.71 -29.79
C LEU A 716 46.26 -0.34 -28.99
N GLU A 717 47.41 -0.92 -29.34
CA GLU A 717 48.71 -0.52 -28.77
C GLU A 717 49.12 0.89 -29.22
N ASP A 718 48.95 1.25 -30.50
CA ASP A 718 49.18 2.61 -31.00
C ASP A 718 48.24 3.63 -30.33
N LYS A 719 46.94 3.33 -30.15
CA LYS A 719 46.01 4.24 -29.44
C LYS A 719 46.31 4.40 -27.95
N LEU A 720 46.96 3.41 -27.33
CA LEU A 720 47.46 3.54 -25.95
C LEU A 720 48.77 4.35 -25.91
N ALA A 721 49.64 4.23 -26.92
CA ALA A 721 50.87 5.00 -27.05
C ALA A 721 50.66 6.45 -27.55
N SER A 722 49.59 6.72 -28.31
CA SER A 722 49.34 7.98 -29.01
C SER A 722 48.40 8.94 -28.28
N ARG A 723 48.07 8.71 -27.01
CA ARG A 723 47.51 9.79 -26.17
C ARG A 723 48.56 10.91 -26.11
N PRO A 724 48.29 12.13 -26.62
CA PRO A 724 49.25 13.20 -26.50
C PRO A 724 49.48 13.46 -25.00
N ARG A 725 50.74 13.46 -24.56
CA ARG A 725 51.09 14.11 -23.29
C ARG A 725 50.57 15.53 -23.39
N ALA A 726 49.62 15.89 -22.52
CA ALA A 726 49.03 17.21 -22.52
C ALA A 726 50.16 18.25 -22.41
N LYS A 727 50.31 19.06 -23.46
CA LYS A 727 51.10 20.28 -23.36
C LYS A 727 50.40 21.22 -22.40
N GLU A 728 51.16 22.08 -21.75
CA GLU A 728 50.68 23.03 -20.74
C GLU A 728 49.50 23.84 -21.29
N VAL A 729 48.29 23.51 -20.82
CA VAL A 729 47.09 24.36 -20.94
C VAL A 729 47.00 25.12 -19.63
N ALA A 730 46.94 26.44 -19.70
CA ALA A 730 46.87 27.30 -18.51
C ALA A 730 45.62 26.99 -17.67
N SER A 731 45.69 27.26 -16.37
CA SER A 731 44.59 27.00 -15.43
C SER A 731 43.31 27.72 -15.87
N PHE A 732 42.17 27.01 -15.85
CA PHE A 732 40.89 27.52 -16.37
C PHE A 732 40.19 28.45 -15.37
N GLY A 733 40.88 29.53 -14.97
CA GLY A 733 40.35 30.69 -14.28
C GLY A 733 39.82 30.51 -12.85
N LEU A 734 39.55 29.29 -12.37
CA LEU A 734 38.84 29.07 -11.10
C LEU A 734 39.63 29.56 -9.88
N GLU A 735 40.95 29.41 -9.85
CA GLU A 735 41.79 29.93 -8.76
C GLU A 735 41.83 31.46 -8.77
N ILE A 736 41.98 32.07 -9.95
CA ILE A 736 41.91 33.53 -10.14
C ILE A 736 40.51 34.06 -9.74
N PHE A 737 39.44 33.32 -10.03
CA PHE A 737 38.06 33.66 -9.66
C PHE A 737 37.81 33.56 -8.14
N ILE A 738 38.45 32.61 -7.47
CA ILE A 738 38.44 32.51 -6.00
C ILE A 738 39.24 33.68 -5.40
N GLU A 739 40.42 34.00 -5.93
CA GLU A 739 41.25 35.13 -5.49
C GLU A 739 40.58 36.49 -5.73
N GLU A 740 39.93 36.70 -6.89
CA GLU A 740 39.08 37.85 -7.18
C GLU A 740 37.97 38.01 -6.15
N LEU A 741 37.26 36.92 -5.81
CA LEU A 741 36.15 36.94 -4.86
C LEU A 741 36.62 37.22 -3.42
N MET A 742 37.77 36.67 -3.02
CA MET A 742 38.33 36.92 -1.68
C MET A 742 39.00 38.30 -1.56
N GLY A 743 39.50 38.86 -2.66
CA GLY A 743 40.21 40.15 -2.69
C GLY A 743 39.34 41.38 -3.02
N SER A 744 38.14 41.20 -3.58
CA SER A 744 37.33 42.31 -4.14
C SER A 744 35.95 42.47 -3.48
N PRO A 745 35.47 43.72 -3.27
CA PRO A 745 34.10 43.96 -2.84
C PRO A 745 33.10 43.78 -4.00
N VAL A 746 32.90 42.54 -4.45
CA VAL A 746 31.82 42.19 -5.41
C VAL A 746 30.47 42.23 -4.67
N ASP A 747 29.61 43.19 -5.00
CA ASP A 747 28.44 43.51 -4.16
C ASP A 747 27.33 42.45 -4.14
N CYS A 748 27.20 41.62 -5.17
CA CYS A 748 26.26 40.49 -5.20
C CYS A 748 26.73 39.36 -6.11
N ILE A 749 26.19 38.14 -5.90
CA ILE A 749 26.21 37.09 -6.92
C ILE A 749 25.02 37.33 -7.85
N ASP A 750 25.30 37.64 -9.10
CA ASP A 750 24.34 37.86 -10.16
C ASP A 750 24.33 36.71 -11.19
N ASP A 751 23.54 36.87 -12.25
CA ASP A 751 23.46 35.93 -13.36
C ASP A 751 24.80 35.79 -14.13
N GLU A 752 25.65 36.82 -14.13
CA GLU A 752 26.97 36.78 -14.77
C GLU A 752 27.96 35.97 -13.94
N PHE A 753 28.00 36.15 -12.63
CA PHE A 753 28.76 35.32 -11.69
C PHE A 753 28.34 33.84 -11.78
N GLN A 754 27.03 33.58 -11.86
CA GLN A 754 26.51 32.22 -12.06
C GLN A 754 26.96 31.62 -13.41
N ALA A 755 27.01 32.43 -14.48
CA ALA A 755 27.55 32.01 -15.78
C ALA A 755 29.08 31.79 -15.76
N ARG A 756 29.85 32.62 -15.05
CA ARG A 756 31.31 32.42 -14.84
C ARG A 756 31.58 31.10 -14.12
N LEU A 757 30.84 30.80 -13.04
CA LEU A 757 31.00 29.55 -12.29
C LEU A 757 30.75 28.30 -13.16
N ARG A 758 29.72 28.32 -14.03
CA ARG A 758 29.42 27.22 -14.97
C ARG A 758 30.51 27.02 -16.03
N LYS A 759 31.18 28.09 -16.46
CA LYS A 759 32.34 27.99 -17.36
C LYS A 759 33.55 27.36 -16.65
N CYS A 760 33.78 27.68 -15.37
CA CYS A 760 34.87 27.12 -14.57
C CYS A 760 34.63 25.69 -14.07
N LEU A 761 33.37 25.22 -14.03
CA LEU A 761 32.98 23.88 -13.61
C LEU A 761 32.03 23.26 -14.65
N PRO A 762 32.54 22.66 -15.75
CA PRO A 762 31.72 22.18 -16.86
C PRO A 762 30.66 21.14 -16.47
N GLU A 763 30.81 20.45 -15.34
CA GLU A 763 29.78 19.53 -14.84
C GLU A 763 28.48 20.24 -14.44
N LEU A 764 28.54 21.54 -14.14
CA LEU A 764 27.37 22.37 -13.81
C LEU A 764 26.64 22.92 -15.07
N ASP A 765 27.09 22.60 -16.28
CA ASP A 765 26.45 23.08 -17.50
C ASP A 765 25.05 22.47 -17.72
N PRO A 766 24.01 23.29 -18.00
CA PRO A 766 22.64 22.80 -18.13
C PRO A 766 22.31 22.09 -19.46
N LYS A 767 23.19 22.16 -20.47
CA LYS A 767 23.03 21.52 -21.79
C LYS A 767 23.99 20.34 -21.97
N LEU A 768 25.27 20.52 -21.65
CA LEU A 768 26.36 19.59 -22.01
C LEU A 768 27.01 18.88 -20.81
N GLY A 769 26.70 19.30 -19.58
CA GLY A 769 27.31 18.71 -18.38
C GLY A 769 26.94 17.23 -18.17
N PRO A 770 27.79 16.40 -17.53
CA PRO A 770 27.52 14.98 -17.32
C PRO A 770 26.24 14.71 -16.52
N HIS A 771 25.87 15.62 -15.59
CA HIS A 771 24.57 15.57 -14.91
C HIS A 771 23.40 15.66 -15.89
N LYS A 772 23.51 16.43 -16.98
CA LYS A 772 22.44 16.53 -17.98
C LYS A 772 22.33 15.25 -18.79
N VAL A 773 23.47 14.73 -19.25
CA VAL A 773 23.55 13.51 -20.07
C VAL A 773 23.09 12.25 -19.30
N PHE A 774 23.28 12.20 -17.98
CA PHE A 774 22.75 11.13 -17.11
C PHE A 774 21.37 11.42 -16.50
N GLU A 775 20.62 12.39 -17.03
CA GLU A 775 19.24 12.73 -16.61
C GLU A 775 19.12 13.18 -15.14
N GLN A 776 20.17 13.80 -14.59
CA GLN A 776 20.27 14.26 -13.20
C GLN A 776 20.16 15.80 -13.06
N ASP A 777 19.31 16.47 -13.85
CA ASP A 777 19.08 17.94 -13.76
C ASP A 777 18.89 18.43 -12.31
N ALA A 778 18.13 17.68 -11.49
CA ALA A 778 17.86 18.03 -10.10
C ALA A 778 19.06 17.87 -9.14
N GLU A 779 20.08 17.08 -9.50
CA GLU A 779 21.34 17.02 -8.75
C GLU A 779 22.33 18.11 -9.20
N ARG A 780 22.36 18.48 -10.49
CA ARG A 780 23.09 19.67 -10.98
C ARG A 780 22.67 20.92 -10.20
N ASP A 781 21.37 21.15 -10.07
CA ASP A 781 20.83 22.34 -9.38
C ASP A 781 21.13 22.35 -7.87
N ARG A 782 21.43 21.18 -7.27
CA ARG A 782 21.92 21.03 -5.88
C ARG A 782 23.43 21.27 -5.79
N ALA A 783 24.20 20.76 -6.75
CA ALA A 783 25.64 20.95 -6.84
C ALA A 783 25.99 22.43 -7.04
N GLU A 784 25.33 23.09 -8.00
CA GLU A 784 25.47 24.53 -8.25
C GLU A 784 25.07 25.35 -7.02
N SER A 785 23.95 25.04 -6.38
CA SER A 785 23.51 25.66 -5.12
C SER A 785 24.53 25.49 -3.99
N SER A 786 25.19 24.33 -3.91
CA SER A 786 26.27 24.08 -2.95
C SER A 786 27.46 25.00 -3.21
N CYS A 787 27.95 25.05 -4.45
CA CYS A 787 29.09 25.89 -4.84
C CYS A 787 28.82 27.38 -4.60
N LEU A 788 27.67 27.89 -5.04
CA LEU A 788 27.27 29.29 -4.81
C LEU A 788 27.14 29.62 -3.32
N SER A 789 26.63 28.68 -2.50
CA SER A 789 26.50 28.88 -1.06
C SER A 789 27.84 28.90 -0.33
N VAL A 790 28.81 28.06 -0.73
CA VAL A 790 30.18 28.10 -0.19
C VAL A 790 30.86 29.42 -0.54
N LEU A 791 30.78 29.85 -1.79
CA LEU A 791 31.36 31.12 -2.25
C LEU A 791 30.76 32.32 -1.51
N ALA A 792 29.43 32.36 -1.34
CA ALA A 792 28.75 33.40 -0.56
C ALA A 792 29.12 33.36 0.93
N LEU A 793 29.39 32.18 1.49
CA LEU A 793 29.80 32.03 2.89
C LEU A 793 31.25 32.48 3.11
N LEU A 794 32.19 32.08 2.25
CA LEU A 794 33.60 32.51 2.29
C LEU A 794 33.73 34.04 2.09
N ALA A 795 32.94 34.62 1.18
CA ALA A 795 32.91 36.06 0.92
C ALA A 795 32.06 36.87 1.92
N ASN A 796 31.57 36.25 3.00
CA ASN A 796 30.74 36.84 4.05
C ASN A 796 29.49 37.59 3.53
N ARG A 797 28.80 37.04 2.51
CA ARG A 797 27.62 37.64 1.84
C ARG A 797 26.30 37.03 2.34
N TYR A 798 25.87 37.44 3.53
CA TYR A 798 24.63 37.00 4.18
C TYR A 798 23.38 37.09 3.28
N GLU A 799 23.14 38.23 2.63
CA GLU A 799 21.95 38.41 1.78
C GLU A 799 21.96 37.50 0.56
N THR A 800 23.13 37.29 -0.07
CA THR A 800 23.29 36.33 -1.17
C THR A 800 23.02 34.90 -0.72
N PHE A 801 23.55 34.51 0.45
CA PHE A 801 23.36 33.17 1.00
C PHE A 801 21.90 32.89 1.35
N THR A 802 21.18 33.89 1.85
CA THR A 802 19.80 33.79 2.35
C THR A 802 18.72 34.23 1.36
N ALA A 803 19.09 34.73 0.17
CA ALA A 803 18.17 35.17 -0.88
C ALA A 803 17.02 34.19 -1.24
N PRO A 804 17.18 32.84 -1.21
CA PRO A 804 16.09 31.93 -1.57
C PRO A 804 15.27 31.47 -0.35
N GLN A 805 15.47 32.06 0.83
CA GLN A 805 14.77 31.72 2.08
C GLN A 805 13.54 32.62 2.31
N GLY A 806 12.49 32.06 2.91
CA GLY A 806 11.28 32.81 3.24
C GLY A 806 11.44 33.65 4.51
N ALA A 807 10.71 34.77 4.64
CA ALA A 807 10.85 35.68 5.78
C ALA A 807 10.68 35.01 7.17
N ASN A 808 9.84 33.97 7.27
CA ASN A 808 9.61 33.23 8.52
C ASN A 808 10.62 32.09 8.78
N SER A 809 11.60 31.89 7.89
CA SER A 809 12.68 30.90 8.03
C SER A 809 14.07 31.45 7.69
N LYS A 810 14.20 32.74 7.38
CA LYS A 810 15.48 33.38 7.08
C LYS A 810 16.47 33.17 8.24
N LEU A 811 17.67 32.70 7.91
CA LEU A 811 18.78 32.45 8.84
C LEU A 811 19.03 33.67 9.75
N LEU A 812 19.20 33.46 11.05
CA LEU A 812 19.38 34.56 12.01
C LEU A 812 20.81 35.12 11.93
N GLU A 813 21.00 36.43 12.15
CA GLU A 813 22.33 37.07 12.16
C GLU A 813 23.29 36.45 13.20
N ARG A 814 22.77 35.93 14.32
CA ARG A 814 23.55 35.14 15.28
C ARG A 814 24.07 33.85 14.65
N GLN A 815 23.22 33.11 13.94
CA GLN A 815 23.58 31.86 13.28
C GLN A 815 24.56 32.13 12.12
N TRP A 816 24.42 33.27 11.42
CA TRP A 816 25.42 33.71 10.45
C TRP A 816 26.79 33.98 11.09
N ARG A 817 26.85 34.72 12.21
CA ARG A 817 28.10 34.91 12.97
C ARG A 817 28.70 33.60 13.46
N ASP A 818 27.88 32.65 13.89
CA ASP A 818 28.33 31.31 14.30
C ASP A 818 28.94 30.53 13.10
N LEU A 819 28.37 30.63 11.90
CA LEU A 819 28.90 30.02 10.68
C LEU A 819 30.19 30.70 10.19
N GLN A 820 30.28 32.04 10.27
CA GLN A 820 31.52 32.77 10.01
C GLN A 820 32.62 32.38 11.02
N GLY A 821 32.24 32.12 12.28
CA GLY A 821 33.14 31.55 13.29
C GLY A 821 33.71 30.18 12.86
N ILE A 822 32.87 29.28 12.34
CA ILE A 822 33.30 27.98 11.80
C ILE A 822 34.29 28.17 10.62
N ILE A 823 34.00 29.08 9.68
CA ILE A 823 34.93 29.39 8.57
C ILE A 823 36.27 29.95 9.09
N SER A 824 36.24 30.83 10.09
CA SER A 824 37.46 31.40 10.67
C SER A 824 38.32 30.39 11.43
N TRP A 825 37.72 29.29 11.91
CA TRP A 825 38.44 28.16 12.50
C TRP A 825 39.05 27.23 11.43
N ILE A 826 38.31 26.96 10.35
CA ILE A 826 38.79 26.16 9.20
C ILE A 826 39.95 26.86 8.47
N ALA A 827 39.91 28.20 8.36
CA ALA A 827 40.90 29.05 7.69
C ALA A 827 41.38 28.51 6.32
N PRO A 828 40.46 28.17 5.38
CA PRO A 828 40.79 27.32 4.24
C PRO A 828 41.69 27.99 3.21
N THR A 829 42.60 27.22 2.62
CA THR A 829 43.49 27.67 1.53
C THR A 829 42.77 27.71 0.18
N THR A 830 43.31 28.45 -0.80
CA THR A 830 42.78 28.48 -2.18
C THR A 830 42.69 27.08 -2.80
N GLU A 831 43.67 26.21 -2.56
CA GLU A 831 43.65 24.80 -3.01
C GLU A 831 42.51 24.00 -2.38
N GLN A 832 42.24 24.20 -1.08
CA GLN A 832 41.14 23.55 -0.38
C GLN A 832 39.78 24.04 -0.90
N VAL A 833 39.62 25.36 -1.15
CA VAL A 833 38.40 25.91 -1.76
C VAL A 833 38.19 25.35 -3.17
N HIS A 834 39.24 25.31 -4.00
CA HIS A 834 39.20 24.74 -5.35
C HIS A 834 38.77 23.26 -5.31
N GLY A 835 39.41 22.44 -4.46
CA GLY A 835 39.05 21.03 -4.27
C GLY A 835 37.61 20.82 -3.77
N VAL A 836 37.13 21.64 -2.83
CA VAL A 836 35.75 21.57 -2.34
C VAL A 836 34.75 21.86 -3.46
N LEU A 837 34.98 22.89 -4.28
CA LEU A 837 34.06 23.25 -5.38
C LEU A 837 33.97 22.14 -6.43
N VAL A 838 35.10 21.54 -6.83
CA VAL A 838 35.11 20.40 -7.76
C VAL A 838 34.42 19.18 -7.17
N LEU A 839 34.70 18.84 -5.91
CA LEU A 839 34.03 17.73 -5.22
C LEU A 839 32.51 17.93 -5.13
N LEU A 840 32.05 19.15 -4.82
CA LEU A 840 30.61 19.48 -4.79
C LEU A 840 29.96 19.38 -6.18
N ALA A 841 30.67 19.77 -7.24
CA ALA A 841 30.21 19.63 -8.62
C ALA A 841 30.03 18.16 -9.04
N ILE A 842 31.03 17.31 -8.79
CA ILE A 842 31.04 15.92 -9.33
C ILE A 842 30.29 14.90 -8.47
N ARG A 843 30.21 15.10 -7.14
CA ARG A 843 29.80 14.04 -6.18
C ARG A 843 28.51 13.31 -6.51
N ALA A 844 27.49 14.02 -7.02
CA ALA A 844 26.18 13.42 -7.26
C ALA A 844 26.15 12.40 -8.43
N LEU A 845 27.15 12.43 -9.33
CA LEU A 845 27.29 11.44 -10.42
C LEU A 845 27.44 10.01 -9.85
N GLY A 846 28.08 9.87 -8.68
CA GLY A 846 28.20 8.60 -7.96
C GLY A 846 26.87 8.02 -7.49
N LYS A 847 25.79 8.81 -7.44
CA LYS A 847 24.43 8.33 -7.15
C LYS A 847 23.69 7.83 -8.39
N SER A 848 24.17 8.16 -9.60
CA SER A 848 23.47 7.81 -10.84
C SER A 848 23.38 6.30 -11.02
N LYS A 849 22.15 5.80 -11.15
CA LYS A 849 21.90 4.38 -11.50
C LYS A 849 22.54 4.01 -12.86
N THR A 850 22.79 4.99 -13.74
CA THR A 850 23.42 4.80 -15.06
C THR A 850 24.95 4.77 -14.97
N VAL A 851 25.57 5.65 -14.16
CA VAL A 851 27.01 5.60 -13.85
C VAL A 851 27.35 4.29 -13.12
N LEU A 852 26.63 3.96 -12.04
CA LEU A 852 26.85 2.76 -11.21
C LEU A 852 26.64 1.43 -11.97
N ARG A 853 25.97 1.44 -13.13
CA ARG A 853 25.85 0.27 -14.02
C ARG A 853 27.10 0.03 -14.86
N GLN A 854 27.80 1.10 -15.25
CA GLN A 854 29.00 1.06 -16.09
C GLN A 854 30.28 0.87 -15.25
N VAL A 855 30.34 1.46 -14.04
CA VAL A 855 31.46 1.31 -13.09
C VAL A 855 31.68 -0.17 -12.67
N PRO A 856 32.95 -0.64 -12.52
CA PRO A 856 33.29 -1.98 -12.04
C PRO A 856 32.64 -2.36 -10.70
N LYS A 857 32.29 -3.63 -10.50
CA LYS A 857 31.46 -4.12 -9.37
C LYS A 857 31.96 -3.69 -7.98
N ASN A 858 33.27 -3.63 -7.78
CA ASN A 858 33.92 -3.22 -6.53
C ASN A 858 33.83 -1.71 -6.25
N ALA A 859 33.63 -0.88 -7.28
CA ALA A 859 33.55 0.57 -7.16
C ALA A 859 32.09 1.11 -7.19
N ARG A 860 31.07 0.25 -7.10
CA ARG A 860 29.63 0.65 -7.19
C ARG A 860 29.03 1.28 -5.92
N ARG A 861 29.85 1.87 -5.05
CA ARG A 861 29.40 2.78 -3.98
C ARG A 861 29.56 4.22 -4.48
N PRO A 862 28.71 5.19 -4.09
CA PRO A 862 28.81 6.55 -4.63
C PRO A 862 30.20 7.17 -4.50
N GLU A 863 30.82 7.02 -3.34
CA GLU A 863 32.15 7.56 -3.02
C GLU A 863 33.24 6.86 -3.86
N ARG A 864 33.19 5.52 -3.93
CA ARG A 864 34.12 4.70 -4.74
C ARG A 864 33.91 4.87 -6.25
N ALA A 865 32.71 5.22 -6.69
CA ALA A 865 32.41 5.52 -8.08
C ALA A 865 33.04 6.86 -8.49
N ILE A 866 32.95 7.88 -7.64
CA ILE A 866 33.66 9.15 -7.87
C ILE A 866 35.18 8.94 -7.87
N LEU A 867 35.72 8.16 -6.93
CA LEU A 867 37.16 7.79 -6.94
C LEU A 867 37.57 7.03 -8.22
N TYR A 868 36.69 6.19 -8.79
CA TYR A 868 36.92 5.53 -10.07
C TYR A 868 36.89 6.54 -11.25
N LEU A 869 35.93 7.47 -11.28
CA LEU A 869 35.88 8.51 -12.32
C LEU A 869 37.11 9.45 -12.26
N ILE A 870 37.53 9.85 -11.05
CA ILE A 870 38.74 10.67 -10.80
C ILE A 870 40.01 10.00 -11.33
N SER A 871 40.13 8.68 -11.17
CA SER A 871 41.36 7.93 -11.49
C SER A 871 41.39 7.34 -12.91
N SER A 872 40.22 7.00 -13.48
CA SER A 872 40.12 6.24 -14.72
C SER A 872 39.40 7.01 -15.84
N GLU A 873 38.29 7.68 -15.52
CA GLU A 873 37.34 8.24 -16.50
C GLU A 873 37.25 9.77 -16.44
N GLN A 874 38.39 10.48 -16.40
CA GLN A 874 38.47 11.95 -16.26
C GLN A 874 37.83 12.76 -17.41
N HIS A 875 37.16 12.13 -18.38
CA HIS A 875 36.31 12.79 -19.38
C HIS A 875 34.84 12.89 -18.90
N VAL A 876 34.44 12.09 -17.91
CA VAL A 876 33.13 12.17 -17.22
C VAL A 876 33.17 13.18 -16.06
N VAL A 877 34.37 13.57 -15.60
CA VAL A 877 34.62 14.55 -14.52
C VAL A 877 35.73 15.54 -14.92
N PRO A 878 35.54 16.35 -15.98
CA PRO A 878 36.59 17.19 -16.57
C PRO A 878 37.26 18.15 -15.58
N SER A 879 36.54 18.69 -14.57
CA SER A 879 37.11 19.66 -13.61
C SER A 879 38.28 19.08 -12.79
N VAL A 880 38.31 17.76 -12.59
CA VAL A 880 39.36 17.05 -11.85
C VAL A 880 40.75 17.25 -12.49
N ARG A 881 40.82 17.51 -13.80
CA ARG A 881 42.09 17.70 -14.53
C ARG A 881 42.82 19.00 -14.19
N PHE A 882 42.16 19.94 -13.52
CA PHE A 882 42.69 21.26 -13.19
C PHE A 882 43.05 21.43 -11.70
N LEU A 883 42.83 20.40 -10.88
CA LEU A 883 43.23 20.39 -9.47
C LEU A 883 44.75 20.19 -9.35
N SER A 884 45.37 20.82 -8.34
CA SER A 884 46.74 20.49 -7.92
C SER A 884 46.81 19.06 -7.37
N GLU A 885 48.01 18.48 -7.24
CA GLU A 885 48.18 17.17 -6.62
C GLU A 885 47.68 17.16 -5.16
N ARG A 886 47.89 18.26 -4.41
CA ARG A 886 47.41 18.41 -3.03
C ARG A 886 45.89 18.55 -2.96
N ALA A 887 45.29 19.39 -3.82
CA ALA A 887 43.84 19.51 -3.93
C ALA A 887 43.17 18.18 -4.34
N THR A 888 43.80 17.43 -5.26
CA THR A 888 43.36 16.08 -5.64
C THR A 888 43.44 15.11 -4.47
N SER A 889 44.51 15.16 -3.67
CA SER A 889 44.65 14.35 -2.44
C SER A 889 43.52 14.64 -1.45
N PHE A 890 43.25 15.92 -1.14
CA PHE A 890 42.13 16.29 -0.26
C PHE A 890 40.78 15.76 -0.76
N VAL A 891 40.50 15.89 -2.06
CA VAL A 891 39.25 15.37 -2.66
C VAL A 891 39.14 13.85 -2.52
N GLN A 892 40.23 13.11 -2.73
CA GLN A 892 40.24 11.65 -2.59
C GLN A 892 40.08 11.22 -1.13
N GLN A 893 40.86 11.79 -0.21
CA GLN A 893 40.81 11.45 1.22
C GLN A 893 39.45 11.83 1.83
N ALA A 894 38.86 12.97 1.48
CA ALA A 894 37.53 13.36 1.93
C ALA A 894 36.43 12.38 1.49
N LEU A 895 36.55 11.76 0.31
CA LEU A 895 35.64 10.69 -0.14
C LEU A 895 35.80 9.42 0.70
N GLU A 896 37.02 9.08 1.12
CA GLU A 896 37.27 7.94 2.02
C GLU A 896 36.78 8.20 3.45
N VAL A 897 36.93 9.42 3.96
CA VAL A 897 36.33 9.85 5.24
C VAL A 897 34.80 9.79 5.15
N HIS A 898 34.20 10.26 4.04
CA HIS A 898 32.74 10.25 3.84
C HIS A 898 32.15 8.83 3.74
N GLU A 899 32.89 7.85 3.20
CA GLU A 899 32.47 6.43 3.19
C GLU A 899 32.41 5.83 4.62
N LYS A 900 33.26 6.33 5.54
CA LYS A 900 33.38 5.83 6.92
C LYS A 900 32.50 6.58 7.93
N PHE A 901 32.35 7.90 7.78
CA PHE A 901 31.53 8.75 8.66
C PHE A 901 30.75 9.82 7.89
N ASN A 902 29.45 9.89 8.10
CA ASN A 902 28.57 10.91 7.50
C ASN A 902 27.93 11.80 8.59
N LEU A 903 28.20 13.11 8.55
CA LEU A 903 27.62 14.08 9.49
C LEU A 903 26.09 14.14 9.41
N ALA A 904 25.48 13.97 8.22
CA ALA A 904 24.03 13.99 8.10
C ALA A 904 23.34 12.82 8.83
N GLN A 905 24.04 11.68 9.00
CA GLN A 905 23.57 10.56 9.82
C GLN A 905 23.74 10.84 11.32
N MET A 906 24.74 11.62 11.74
CA MET A 906 24.85 12.11 13.12
C MET A 906 23.76 13.13 13.45
N LEU A 907 23.52 14.11 12.57
CA LEU A 907 22.49 15.14 12.78
C LEU A 907 21.06 14.54 12.84
N GLN A 908 20.81 13.46 12.13
CA GLN A 908 19.53 12.72 12.19
C GLN A 908 19.48 11.66 13.30
N GLY A 909 20.58 11.38 14.01
CA GLY A 909 20.62 10.38 15.08
C GLY A 909 20.72 8.91 14.63
N GLU A 910 21.04 8.65 13.35
CA GLU A 910 21.36 7.30 12.84
C GLU A 910 22.70 6.80 13.41
N ASN A 911 23.72 7.66 13.47
CA ASN A 911 25.04 7.34 14.02
C ASN A 911 25.00 7.09 15.54
N VAL A 912 26.11 6.56 16.08
CA VAL A 912 26.34 6.30 17.51
C VAL A 912 27.74 6.80 17.92
N PRO A 913 28.12 6.83 19.21
CA PRO A 913 29.49 7.17 19.63
C PRO A 913 30.58 6.39 18.88
N GLY A 914 30.37 5.12 18.54
CA GLY A 914 31.29 4.32 17.72
C GLY A 914 31.51 4.86 16.30
N SER A 915 30.54 5.59 15.72
CA SER A 915 30.74 6.31 14.45
C SER A 915 31.72 7.47 14.60
N VAL A 916 31.68 8.18 15.74
CA VAL A 916 32.61 9.28 16.04
C VAL A 916 34.00 8.74 16.36
N LEU A 917 34.10 7.57 17.00
CA LEU A 917 35.37 6.87 17.18
C LEU A 917 36.01 6.52 15.83
N ILE A 918 35.25 5.96 14.89
CA ILE A 918 35.76 5.68 13.53
C ILE A 918 36.25 6.96 12.83
N LEU A 919 35.59 8.11 13.02
CA LEU A 919 36.09 9.39 12.50
C LEU A 919 37.39 9.81 13.19
N GLN A 920 37.48 9.67 14.52
CA GLN A 920 38.65 10.00 15.32
C GLN A 920 39.87 9.15 14.91
N ASP A 921 39.69 7.83 14.81
CA ASP A 921 40.71 6.88 14.35
C ASP A 921 41.22 7.26 12.96
N VAL A 922 40.31 7.54 12.01
CA VAL A 922 40.66 7.82 10.60
C VAL A 922 41.38 9.14 10.40
N ILE A 923 41.13 10.14 11.25
CA ILE A 923 41.87 11.41 11.22
C ILE A 923 43.24 11.26 11.91
N GLN A 924 43.36 10.39 12.92
CA GLN A 924 44.65 10.08 13.56
C GLN A 924 45.55 9.18 12.70
N ASP A 925 44.98 8.28 11.89
CA ASP A 925 45.68 7.45 10.88
C ASP A 925 46.38 8.28 9.77
N LEU A 926 46.09 9.59 9.66
CA LEU A 926 46.65 10.50 8.65
C LEU A 926 47.85 11.34 9.14
N GLU A 927 48.35 11.08 10.35
CA GLU A 927 49.53 11.72 10.95
C GLU A 927 49.55 13.27 10.80
N GLU A 928 50.53 13.86 10.10
CA GLU A 928 50.72 15.32 10.03
C GLU A 928 49.66 16.04 9.17
N ASP A 929 49.04 15.36 8.19
CA ASP A 929 48.02 15.96 7.31
C ASP A 929 46.60 15.96 7.92
N GLY A 930 46.36 15.17 8.97
CA GLY A 930 45.02 14.84 9.47
C GLY A 930 44.14 16.04 9.82
N GLU A 931 44.71 17.10 10.40
CA GLU A 931 43.97 18.32 10.76
C GLU A 931 43.53 19.13 9.52
N GLU A 932 44.39 19.29 8.52
CA GLU A 932 44.03 19.96 7.27
C GLU A 932 42.94 19.20 6.50
N VAL A 933 43.04 17.87 6.47
CA VAL A 933 42.06 16.98 5.83
C VAL A 933 40.72 17.04 6.54
N PHE A 934 40.72 17.12 7.88
CA PHE A 934 39.52 17.31 8.68
C PHE A 934 38.87 18.68 8.41
N HIS A 935 39.64 19.76 8.36
CA HIS A 935 39.15 21.11 8.01
C HIS A 935 38.55 21.16 6.59
N PHE A 936 39.22 20.56 5.60
CA PHE A 936 38.67 20.40 4.24
C PHE A 936 37.35 19.60 4.27
N TYR A 937 37.28 18.51 5.04
CA TYR A 937 36.09 17.67 5.12
C TYR A 937 34.89 18.39 5.75
N ILE A 938 35.11 19.20 6.80
CA ILE A 938 34.04 20.03 7.38
C ILE A 938 33.56 21.11 6.39
N LEU A 939 34.47 21.77 5.66
CA LEU A 939 34.10 22.74 4.63
C LEU A 939 33.26 22.11 3.51
N PHE A 940 33.69 20.95 3.00
CA PHE A 940 32.92 20.14 2.05
C PHE A 940 31.53 19.78 2.58
N LEU A 941 31.44 19.27 3.81
CA LEU A 941 30.16 18.91 4.43
C LEU A 941 29.22 20.11 4.57
N LEU A 942 29.74 21.26 4.99
CA LEU A 942 28.98 22.49 5.14
C LEU A 942 28.43 22.95 3.79
N GLY A 943 29.25 22.96 2.74
CA GLY A 943 28.83 23.25 1.37
C GLY A 943 27.78 22.30 0.83
N PHE A 944 27.99 20.98 1.01
CA PHE A 944 27.04 19.94 0.61
C PHE A 944 25.67 20.12 1.29
N MET A 945 25.66 20.42 2.60
CA MET A 945 24.41 20.66 3.32
C MET A 945 23.69 21.90 2.79
N CYS A 946 24.40 22.98 2.44
CA CYS A 946 23.78 24.20 1.94
C CYS A 946 22.94 23.98 0.66
N GLY A 947 23.42 23.16 -0.27
CA GLY A 947 22.77 22.90 -1.56
C GLY A 947 21.72 21.79 -1.58
N LEU A 948 21.44 21.11 -0.46
CA LEU A 948 20.49 19.98 -0.39
C LEU A 948 19.10 20.26 -1.02
N ALA A 949 18.62 21.50 -0.92
CA ALA A 949 17.33 21.96 -1.43
C ALA A 949 17.42 22.78 -2.75
N GLY A 950 18.62 22.94 -3.31
CA GLY A 950 18.89 23.64 -4.57
C GLY A 950 18.58 25.14 -4.59
N GLY A 951 18.94 25.80 -5.71
CA GLY A 951 18.63 27.22 -5.98
C GLY A 951 19.81 28.18 -5.79
N ARG A 952 19.55 29.48 -6.03
CA ARG A 952 20.52 30.58 -5.90
C ARG A 952 20.76 30.91 -4.42
N GLY A 953 21.78 30.32 -3.82
CA GLY A 953 22.04 30.37 -2.37
C GLY A 953 21.41 29.19 -1.62
N SER A 954 21.49 29.21 -0.29
CA SER A 954 21.11 28.06 0.54
C SER A 954 19.63 28.09 0.94
N ARG A 955 18.84 27.18 0.38
CA ARG A 955 17.47 26.90 0.87
C ARG A 955 17.44 25.98 2.10
N PHE A 956 18.46 25.15 2.30
CA PHE A 956 18.46 24.16 3.39
C PHE A 956 18.95 24.74 4.72
N LEU A 957 20.02 25.56 4.71
CA LEU A 957 20.60 26.14 5.92
C LEU A 957 19.83 27.39 6.37
N ASP A 958 18.55 27.16 6.67
CA ASP A 958 17.58 28.13 7.20
C ASP A 958 17.70 28.24 8.74
N SER A 959 16.93 29.12 9.37
CA SER A 959 17.03 29.34 10.83
C SER A 959 16.64 28.14 11.70
N LYS A 960 15.96 27.12 11.15
CA LYS A 960 15.58 25.90 11.87
C LYS A 960 16.64 24.80 11.77
N ASN A 961 17.25 24.66 10.59
CA ASN A 961 18.23 23.62 10.31
C ASN A 961 19.65 24.03 10.72
N ALA A 962 19.99 25.32 10.60
CA ALA A 962 21.33 25.83 10.90
C ALA A 962 21.77 25.53 12.34
N GLU A 963 20.89 25.67 13.32
CA GLU A 963 21.22 25.43 14.74
C GLU A 963 21.76 24.01 14.98
N GLY A 964 21.14 23.00 14.35
CA GLY A 964 21.57 21.61 14.43
C GLY A 964 22.91 21.37 13.75
N VAL A 965 23.13 21.95 12.57
CA VAL A 965 24.40 21.87 11.83
C VAL A 965 25.53 22.53 12.62
N ILE A 966 25.30 23.74 13.15
CA ILE A 966 26.25 24.52 13.95
C ILE A 966 26.61 23.75 15.23
N SER A 967 25.63 23.21 15.96
CA SER A 967 25.90 22.39 17.15
C SER A 967 26.66 21.10 16.84
N GLY A 968 26.33 20.43 15.72
CA GLY A 968 27.05 19.23 15.29
C GLY A 968 28.52 19.52 14.97
N ILE A 969 28.79 20.56 14.20
CA ILE A 969 30.17 20.98 13.88
C ILE A 969 30.91 21.44 15.14
N ARG A 970 30.28 22.22 16.03
CA ARG A 970 30.86 22.65 17.32
C ARG A 970 31.29 21.47 18.21
N MET A 971 30.58 20.35 18.17
CA MET A 971 30.99 19.14 18.90
C MET A 971 32.13 18.40 18.18
N LEU A 972 32.12 18.39 16.84
CA LEU A 972 33.23 17.84 16.05
C LEU A 972 34.51 18.68 16.11
N GLN A 973 34.46 19.98 16.45
CA GLN A 973 35.67 20.78 16.77
C GLN A 973 36.47 20.18 17.94
N GLN A 974 35.87 19.32 18.77
CA GLN A 974 36.54 18.61 19.85
C GLN A 974 37.01 17.20 19.46
N LEU A 975 37.03 16.83 18.17
CA LEU A 975 37.34 15.46 17.71
C LEU A 975 38.66 14.90 18.25
N LEU A 976 39.73 15.71 18.31
CA LEU A 976 41.04 15.25 18.78
C LEU A 976 41.22 15.37 20.30
N ASN A 977 40.42 16.19 20.97
CA ASN A 977 40.58 16.53 22.40
C ASN A 977 39.51 15.91 23.31
N GLY A 978 38.39 15.48 22.75
CA GLY A 978 37.22 14.95 23.45
C GLY A 978 37.04 13.44 23.31
N THR A 979 36.11 12.88 24.08
CA THR A 979 35.73 11.46 23.94
C THR A 979 34.59 11.29 22.93
N PRO A 980 34.56 10.21 22.11
CA PRO A 980 33.47 9.97 21.16
C PRO A 980 32.06 9.95 21.78
N ARG A 981 31.95 9.45 23.02
CA ARG A 981 30.73 9.49 23.83
C ARG A 981 30.34 10.93 24.20
N GLY A 982 31.29 11.73 24.70
CA GLY A 982 31.06 13.13 25.06
C GLY A 982 30.70 14.02 23.86
N ILE A 983 31.32 13.79 22.70
CA ILE A 983 31.01 14.48 21.44
C ILE A 983 29.58 14.16 20.97
N TYR A 984 29.22 12.87 20.88
CA TYR A 984 27.92 12.45 20.38
C TYR A 984 26.76 12.80 21.33
N TRP A 985 26.90 12.52 22.63
CA TRP A 985 25.85 12.83 23.61
C TRP A 985 25.83 14.31 24.01
N GLY A 986 26.95 15.04 23.87
CA GLY A 986 26.99 16.50 23.94
C GLY A 986 26.16 17.14 22.82
N PHE A 987 26.29 16.65 21.58
CA PHE A 987 25.44 17.09 20.45
C PHE A 987 23.95 16.87 20.73
N LEU A 988 23.55 15.68 21.17
CA LEU A 988 22.14 15.42 21.52
C LEU A 988 21.67 16.28 22.71
N SER A 989 22.53 16.54 23.70
CA SER A 989 22.21 17.39 24.86
C SER A 989 22.05 18.87 24.50
N ALA A 990 22.79 19.34 23.50
CA ALA A 990 22.63 20.66 22.90
C ALA A 990 21.35 20.73 22.04
N ARG A 991 21.05 19.68 21.26
CA ARG A 991 19.81 19.61 20.47
C ARG A 991 18.56 19.55 21.34
N ALA A 992 18.60 18.84 22.48
CA ALA A 992 17.53 18.86 23.48
C ALA A 992 17.30 20.28 24.01
N GLN A 993 18.37 20.99 24.38
CA GLN A 993 18.30 22.37 24.89
C GLN A 993 17.77 23.36 23.84
N ALA A 994 18.18 23.22 22.57
CA ALA A 994 17.69 24.03 21.46
C ALA A 994 16.20 23.79 21.12
N LEU A 995 15.65 22.63 21.49
CA LEU A 995 14.24 22.26 21.31
C LEU A 995 13.42 22.31 22.63
N GLY A 996 14.00 22.76 23.74
CA GLY A 996 13.31 22.82 25.05
C GLY A 996 12.95 21.45 25.65
N LEU A 997 13.56 20.36 25.19
CA LEU A 997 13.20 18.98 25.56
C LEU A 997 13.86 18.53 26.87
N PRO A 998 13.20 17.64 27.66
CA PRO A 998 13.83 17.01 28.82
C PRO A 998 15.02 16.13 28.42
N LYS A 999 15.99 15.99 29.33
CA LYS A 999 17.18 15.14 29.17
C LYS A 999 17.66 14.49 30.48
N GLU A 1000 16.79 14.48 31.49
CA GLU A 1000 17.12 14.05 32.86
C GLU A 1000 17.02 12.54 33.07
N THR A 1001 16.38 11.80 32.16
CA THR A 1001 16.30 10.33 32.21
C THR A 1001 16.84 9.67 30.94
N ALA A 1002 17.19 8.40 31.06
CA ALA A 1002 17.59 7.56 29.93
C ALA A 1002 16.49 7.46 28.84
N GLU A 1003 15.21 7.49 29.23
CA GLU A 1003 14.06 7.47 28.31
C GLU A 1003 13.92 8.81 27.57
N ASP A 1004 14.19 9.93 28.24
CA ASP A 1004 14.19 11.26 27.60
C ASP A 1004 15.33 11.42 26.59
N LEU A 1005 16.54 10.90 26.90
CA LEU A 1005 17.67 10.87 25.95
C LEU A 1005 17.36 10.05 24.69
N VAL A 1006 16.60 8.95 24.82
CA VAL A 1006 16.09 8.19 23.67
C VAL A 1006 15.08 9.01 22.88
N LEU A 1007 14.14 9.67 23.54
CA LEU A 1007 13.15 10.54 22.88
C LEU A 1007 13.80 11.74 22.17
N VAL A 1008 14.89 12.30 22.70
CA VAL A 1008 15.71 13.32 22.02
C VAL A 1008 16.36 12.76 20.76
N ARG A 1009 16.96 11.55 20.82
CA ARG A 1009 17.53 10.89 19.64
C ARG A 1009 16.45 10.57 18.59
N MET A 1010 15.26 10.16 19.02
CA MET A 1010 14.11 9.90 18.17
C MET A 1010 13.50 11.19 17.59
N ALA A 1011 13.58 12.32 18.30
CA ALA A 1011 13.17 13.63 17.79
C ALA A 1011 14.07 14.07 16.60
N CYS A 1012 15.36 13.71 16.60
CA CYS A 1012 16.23 13.88 15.44
C CYS A 1012 15.81 12.99 14.26
N LEU A 1013 15.57 11.68 14.51
CA LEU A 1013 15.15 10.71 13.48
C LEU A 1013 13.79 11.11 12.85
N ALA A 1014 12.86 11.60 13.66
CA ALA A 1014 11.53 12.08 13.27
C ALA A 1014 11.47 13.56 12.86
N ARG A 1015 12.64 14.23 12.77
CA ARG A 1015 12.82 15.62 12.31
C ARG A 1015 11.92 16.65 13.02
N VAL A 1016 11.73 16.48 14.32
CA VAL A 1016 10.91 17.38 15.15
C VAL A 1016 11.56 18.78 15.24
N THR A 1017 10.72 19.81 15.08
CA THR A 1017 11.14 21.23 15.14
C THR A 1017 10.37 22.06 16.18
N ASP A 1018 9.40 21.46 16.87
CA ASP A 1018 8.40 22.16 17.68
C ASP A 1018 7.70 21.21 18.67
N ASP A 1019 7.10 21.79 19.70
CA ASP A 1019 6.42 21.08 20.79
C ASP A 1019 5.33 20.12 20.30
N SER A 1020 4.60 20.44 19.21
CA SER A 1020 3.50 19.60 18.73
C SER A 1020 4.01 18.29 18.11
N GLY A 1021 5.13 18.37 17.38
CA GLY A 1021 5.84 17.19 16.89
C GLY A 1021 6.40 16.34 18.04
N TYR A 1022 6.92 16.96 19.11
CA TYR A 1022 7.39 16.22 20.28
C TYR A 1022 6.24 15.55 21.06
N ILE A 1023 5.11 16.22 21.25
CA ILE A 1023 3.93 15.64 21.90
C ILE A 1023 3.41 14.42 21.11
N HIS A 1024 3.40 14.49 19.77
CA HIS A 1024 3.03 13.34 18.93
C HIS A 1024 4.04 12.19 19.03
N LEU A 1025 5.34 12.47 19.06
CA LEU A 1025 6.38 11.47 19.29
C LEU A 1025 6.22 10.81 20.67
N ARG A 1026 6.01 11.62 21.72
CA ARG A 1026 5.84 11.15 23.11
C ARG A 1026 4.61 10.27 23.25
N SER A 1027 3.45 10.68 22.72
CA SER A 1027 2.24 9.86 22.77
C SER A 1027 2.36 8.56 21.96
N SER A 1028 3.09 8.59 20.83
CA SER A 1028 3.37 7.40 20.02
C SER A 1028 4.27 6.39 20.76
N TRP A 1029 5.16 6.87 21.62
CA TRP A 1029 6.07 6.09 22.46
C TRP A 1029 5.39 5.58 23.73
N ASP A 1030 4.66 6.43 24.46
CA ASP A 1030 3.97 6.06 25.70
C ASP A 1030 2.83 5.05 25.44
N ALA A 1031 2.32 4.96 24.21
CA ALA A 1031 1.41 3.91 23.74
C ALA A 1031 2.05 2.50 23.64
N LEU A 1032 3.40 2.41 23.63
CA LEU A 1032 4.12 1.14 23.59
C LEU A 1032 4.21 0.49 24.98
N GLY A 1033 4.11 -0.84 24.99
CA GLY A 1033 4.30 -1.65 26.19
C GLY A 1033 5.71 -1.53 26.78
N PHE A 1034 5.82 -1.88 28.06
CA PHE A 1034 7.07 -1.75 28.82
C PHE A 1034 8.23 -2.56 28.21
N ARG A 1035 7.95 -3.73 27.63
CA ARG A 1035 8.97 -4.59 27.02
C ARG A 1035 9.50 -3.99 25.73
N GLU A 1036 8.59 -3.44 24.93
CA GLU A 1036 8.82 -2.83 23.63
C GLU A 1036 9.68 -1.56 23.82
N ARG A 1037 9.31 -0.69 24.76
CA ARG A 1037 10.12 0.47 25.16
C ARG A 1037 11.48 0.09 25.72
N SER A 1038 11.58 -0.99 26.51
CA SER A 1038 12.87 -1.46 27.03
C SER A 1038 13.84 -1.90 25.92
N ILE A 1039 13.34 -2.63 24.90
CA ILE A 1039 14.15 -3.06 23.75
C ILE A 1039 14.61 -1.86 22.90
N LEU A 1040 13.71 -0.91 22.63
CA LEU A 1040 14.06 0.32 21.89
C LEU A 1040 15.04 1.19 22.70
N THR A 1041 14.90 1.25 24.02
CA THR A 1041 15.81 2.00 24.90
C THR A 1041 17.22 1.40 24.88
N GLU A 1042 17.35 0.08 24.98
CA GLU A 1042 18.66 -0.59 24.84
C GLU A 1042 19.29 -0.31 23.46
N HIS A 1043 18.50 -0.38 22.38
CA HIS A 1043 18.99 -0.07 21.03
C HIS A 1043 19.45 1.38 20.87
N PHE A 1044 18.64 2.36 21.28
CA PHE A 1044 18.93 3.78 21.06
C PHE A 1044 19.99 4.36 22.01
N LEU A 1045 20.33 3.66 23.11
CA LEU A 1045 21.44 4.03 24.00
C LEU A 1045 22.74 3.23 23.75
N ALA A 1046 22.72 2.19 22.90
CA ALA A 1046 23.92 1.39 22.59
C ALA A 1046 25.03 2.25 21.95
N ASP A 1047 26.25 2.18 22.49
CA ASP A 1047 27.33 3.08 22.09
C ASP A 1047 28.12 2.65 20.84
N GLY A 1048 28.10 1.36 20.50
CA GLY A 1048 28.87 0.79 19.39
C GLY A 1048 30.37 0.62 19.69
N ILE A 1049 30.79 0.82 20.95
CA ILE A 1049 32.19 0.75 21.42
C ILE A 1049 32.31 -0.38 22.46
N LYS A 1050 31.54 -0.29 23.55
CA LYS A 1050 31.42 -1.34 24.57
C LYS A 1050 30.25 -2.26 24.27
N ASP A 1051 29.08 -1.70 24.01
CA ASP A 1051 27.88 -2.43 23.61
C ASP A 1051 27.82 -2.60 22.09
N ARG A 1052 27.08 -3.61 21.61
CA ARG A 1052 26.85 -3.79 20.17
C ARG A 1052 25.72 -2.86 19.72
N ALA A 1053 25.97 -2.04 18.72
CA ALA A 1053 24.99 -1.13 18.13
C ALA A 1053 24.73 -1.49 16.65
N PHE A 1054 23.46 -1.37 16.24
CA PHE A 1054 23.06 -1.37 14.84
C PHE A 1054 22.96 0.08 14.36
N ILE A 1055 23.58 0.42 13.22
CA ILE A 1055 23.29 1.65 12.48
C ILE A 1055 22.28 1.29 11.41
N PHE A 1056 21.03 1.74 11.57
CA PHE A 1056 19.97 1.55 10.57
C PHE A 1056 20.02 2.67 9.52
N GLU A 1057 20.73 2.43 8.42
CA GLU A 1057 20.73 3.35 7.28
C GLU A 1057 19.31 3.44 6.70
N PHE A 1058 18.87 4.66 6.39
CA PHE A 1058 17.52 4.99 5.90
C PHE A 1058 16.39 4.91 6.96
N LEU A 1059 16.70 4.71 8.25
CA LEU A 1059 15.68 4.79 9.31
C LEU A 1059 14.89 6.12 9.34
N PRO A 1060 15.48 7.31 9.14
CA PRO A 1060 14.73 8.57 9.05
C PRO A 1060 13.74 8.60 7.89
N ALA A 1061 14.05 7.91 6.78
CA ALA A 1061 13.14 7.80 5.64
C ALA A 1061 11.97 6.85 5.97
N CYS A 1062 12.22 5.72 6.64
CA CYS A 1062 11.16 4.85 7.17
C CYS A 1062 10.23 5.61 8.14
N VAL A 1063 10.79 6.39 9.08
CA VAL A 1063 10.03 7.20 10.04
C VAL A 1063 9.20 8.27 9.33
N ASN A 1064 9.78 9.01 8.39
CA ASN A 1064 9.08 10.02 7.60
C ASN A 1064 7.95 9.43 6.72
N HIS A 1065 8.17 8.25 6.12
CA HIS A 1065 7.12 7.53 5.38
C HIS A 1065 6.02 7.01 6.32
N ALA A 1066 6.35 6.54 7.52
CA ALA A 1066 5.36 6.13 8.52
C ALA A 1066 4.55 7.30 9.11
N GLN A 1067 5.15 8.49 9.23
CA GLN A 1067 4.45 9.72 9.64
C GLN A 1067 3.51 10.27 8.54
N THR A 1068 3.85 10.05 7.26
CA THR A 1068 3.04 10.53 6.12
C THR A 1068 2.02 9.50 5.63
N ASN A 1069 2.19 8.21 5.92
CA ASN A 1069 1.23 7.15 5.65
C ASN A 1069 0.25 6.97 6.84
N PRO A 1070 -1.03 7.39 6.71
CA PRO A 1070 -2.00 7.39 7.81
C PRO A 1070 -2.44 5.99 8.26
N ILE A 1071 -2.12 4.94 7.50
CA ILE A 1071 -2.44 3.55 7.84
C ILE A 1071 -1.39 2.97 8.81
N ILE A 1072 -0.16 3.48 8.76
CA ILE A 1072 0.96 2.99 9.58
C ILE A 1072 1.05 3.82 10.86
N GLY A 1073 1.33 5.13 10.73
CA GLY A 1073 1.62 5.99 11.87
C GLY A 1073 2.92 5.61 12.61
N LEU A 1074 3.33 6.45 13.57
CA LEU A 1074 4.61 6.27 14.24
C LEU A 1074 4.65 5.06 15.19
N THR A 1075 3.59 4.81 15.98
CA THR A 1075 3.55 3.68 16.94
C THR A 1075 3.78 2.33 16.25
N LEU A 1076 3.14 2.07 15.11
CA LEU A 1076 3.30 0.79 14.41
C LEU A 1076 4.69 0.63 13.78
N MET A 1077 5.31 1.72 13.33
CA MET A 1077 6.71 1.70 12.88
C MET A 1077 7.66 1.31 14.02
N LEU A 1078 7.35 1.70 15.27
CA LEU A 1078 8.13 1.32 16.45
C LEU A 1078 7.86 -0.13 16.89
N GLU A 1079 6.63 -0.64 16.80
CA GLU A 1079 6.32 -2.07 16.96
C GLU A 1079 7.14 -2.93 15.98
N VAL A 1080 7.11 -2.58 14.68
CA VAL A 1080 7.84 -3.33 13.63
C VAL A 1080 9.36 -3.18 13.78
N LEU A 1081 9.86 -2.09 14.36
CA LEU A 1081 11.28 -1.92 14.70
C LEU A 1081 11.73 -2.86 15.84
N VAL A 1082 10.87 -3.15 16.83
CA VAL A 1082 11.13 -4.17 17.87
C VAL A 1082 11.20 -5.57 17.26
N ASP A 1083 10.32 -5.89 16.30
CA ASP A 1083 10.38 -7.15 15.55
C ASP A 1083 11.65 -7.23 14.69
N LEU A 1084 12.05 -6.14 14.01
CA LEU A 1084 13.28 -6.08 13.23
C LEU A 1084 14.53 -6.34 14.09
N LEU A 1085 14.65 -5.66 15.23
CA LEU A 1085 15.73 -5.88 16.20
C LEU A 1085 15.76 -7.33 16.71
N SER A 1086 14.60 -7.88 17.03
CA SER A 1086 14.47 -9.26 17.53
C SER A 1086 14.88 -10.31 16.48
N ASN A 1087 14.47 -10.12 15.23
CA ASN A 1087 14.82 -11.03 14.12
C ASN A 1087 16.30 -10.90 13.73
N LEU A 1088 16.87 -9.69 13.72
CA LEU A 1088 18.30 -9.48 13.48
C LEU A 1088 19.15 -10.19 14.55
N ALA A 1089 18.81 -10.03 15.83
CA ALA A 1089 19.53 -10.68 16.93
C ALA A 1089 19.56 -12.22 16.81
N LEU A 1090 18.49 -12.83 16.26
CA LEU A 1090 18.42 -14.25 15.97
C LEU A 1090 19.20 -14.65 14.70
N ALA A 1091 19.27 -13.79 13.68
CA ALA A 1091 19.93 -14.09 12.40
C ALA A 1091 21.46 -13.89 12.42
N LEU A 1092 22.00 -13.06 13.32
CA LEU A 1092 23.45 -12.75 13.38
C LEU A 1092 24.40 -13.97 13.39
N PRO A 1093 24.12 -15.10 14.09
CA PRO A 1093 24.99 -16.27 14.08
C PRO A 1093 25.10 -16.93 12.70
N ASP A 1094 23.98 -17.04 11.98
CA ASP A 1094 23.91 -17.70 10.66
C ASP A 1094 24.49 -16.82 9.55
N LEU A 1095 24.45 -15.49 9.73
CA LEU A 1095 25.01 -14.49 8.80
C LEU A 1095 26.54 -14.35 8.87
N ALA A 1096 27.23 -15.17 9.68
CA ALA A 1096 28.68 -15.14 9.86
C ALA A 1096 29.24 -13.72 10.15
N VAL A 1097 28.56 -12.96 11.01
CA VAL A 1097 29.03 -11.68 11.53
C VAL A 1097 30.03 -11.95 12.66
N ASN A 1098 31.12 -11.18 12.73
CA ASN A 1098 32.19 -11.47 13.71
C ASN A 1098 31.68 -11.18 15.14
N PRO A 1099 31.82 -12.10 16.12
CA PRO A 1099 31.43 -11.84 17.51
C PRO A 1099 32.09 -10.62 18.14
N ALA A 1100 33.29 -10.21 17.68
CA ALA A 1100 33.97 -9.01 18.12
C ALA A 1100 33.44 -7.71 17.47
N GLU A 1101 32.66 -7.80 16.40
CA GLU A 1101 32.12 -6.66 15.64
C GLU A 1101 31.04 -5.95 16.47
N LYS A 1102 31.36 -4.73 16.95
CA LYS A 1102 30.51 -3.91 17.81
C LYS A 1102 29.54 -3.03 17.02
N LEU A 1103 29.96 -2.57 15.85
CA LEU A 1103 29.17 -1.70 14.99
C LEU A 1103 28.70 -2.49 13.76
N ILE A 1104 27.38 -2.58 13.57
CA ILE A 1104 26.79 -3.33 12.44
C ILE A 1104 25.90 -2.39 11.64
N THR A 1105 26.30 -2.08 10.42
CA THR A 1105 25.47 -1.29 9.49
C THR A 1105 24.39 -2.17 8.87
N VAL A 1106 23.13 -1.71 8.94
CA VAL A 1106 21.95 -2.38 8.40
C VAL A 1106 21.24 -1.44 7.43
N ASP A 1107 21.18 -1.84 6.17
CA ASP A 1107 20.53 -1.12 5.07
C ASP A 1107 19.02 -1.43 5.05
N LEU A 1108 18.21 -0.39 5.29
CA LEU A 1108 16.73 -0.43 5.27
C LEU A 1108 16.11 0.23 4.02
N SER A 1109 16.87 0.50 2.95
CA SER A 1109 16.36 1.18 1.75
C SER A 1109 15.09 0.54 1.17
N ASP A 1110 15.12 -0.78 0.97
CA ASP A 1110 14.00 -1.59 0.45
C ASP A 1110 12.79 -1.62 1.41
N MET A 1111 13.03 -1.58 2.72
CA MET A 1111 11.97 -1.42 3.73
C MET A 1111 11.36 0.00 3.67
N SER A 1112 12.17 1.03 3.44
CA SER A 1112 11.71 2.42 3.34
C SER A 1112 10.80 2.65 2.13
N GLU A 1113 11.14 2.08 0.97
CA GLU A 1113 10.28 2.09 -0.22
C GLU A 1113 8.96 1.34 0.04
N PHE A 1114 8.99 0.22 0.79
CA PHE A 1114 7.80 -0.54 1.17
C PHE A 1114 6.86 0.24 2.12
N VAL A 1115 7.40 0.94 3.13
CA VAL A 1115 6.61 1.79 4.06
C VAL A 1115 5.83 2.88 3.30
N ALA A 1116 6.40 3.42 2.22
CA ALA A 1116 5.78 4.49 1.43
C ALA A 1116 4.53 4.04 0.65
N VAL A 1117 4.43 2.76 0.27
CA VAL A 1117 3.39 2.26 -0.65
C VAL A 1117 2.38 1.29 -0.04
N VAL A 1118 2.65 0.73 1.15
CA VAL A 1118 1.76 -0.26 1.76
C VAL A 1118 0.47 0.38 2.30
N GLN A 1119 -0.67 -0.08 1.81
CA GLN A 1119 -2.01 0.46 2.12
C GLN A 1119 -2.75 -0.33 3.21
N ASN A 1120 -2.12 -1.36 3.77
CA ASN A 1120 -2.73 -2.25 4.77
C ASN A 1120 -1.89 -2.35 6.05
N ARG A 1121 -2.54 -2.07 7.19
CA ARG A 1121 -1.88 -2.04 8.51
C ARG A 1121 -1.26 -3.39 8.91
N PHE A 1122 -1.95 -4.50 8.63
CA PHE A 1122 -1.48 -5.85 8.96
C PHE A 1122 -0.39 -6.37 8.00
N VAL A 1123 -0.45 -5.97 6.72
CA VAL A 1123 0.63 -6.29 5.75
C VAL A 1123 1.94 -5.66 6.21
N PHE A 1124 1.90 -4.43 6.73
CA PHE A 1124 3.06 -3.80 7.34
C PHE A 1124 3.45 -4.47 8.68
N GLN A 1125 2.51 -4.67 9.62
CA GLN A 1125 2.81 -5.29 10.92
C GLN A 1125 3.43 -6.69 10.80
N THR A 1126 3.09 -7.46 9.76
CA THR A 1126 3.68 -8.80 9.51
C THR A 1126 4.80 -8.84 8.46
N CYS A 1127 5.36 -7.69 8.06
CA CYS A 1127 6.33 -7.64 6.97
C CYS A 1127 7.65 -8.35 7.33
N MET A 1128 8.12 -8.21 8.58
CA MET A 1128 9.39 -8.80 9.03
C MET A 1128 9.39 -10.32 8.96
N ALA A 1129 8.26 -10.97 9.23
CA ALA A 1129 8.09 -12.42 9.12
C ALA A 1129 8.18 -12.97 7.68
N ARG A 1130 8.28 -12.11 6.66
CA ARG A 1130 8.56 -12.47 5.25
C ARG A 1130 9.75 -11.69 4.65
N SER A 1131 10.51 -10.99 5.47
CA SER A 1131 11.76 -10.35 5.04
C SER A 1131 12.90 -11.37 4.94
N ARG A 1132 14.02 -10.97 4.34
CA ARG A 1132 15.28 -11.71 4.36
C ARG A 1132 16.41 -10.81 4.80
N PHE A 1133 17.39 -11.39 5.47
CA PHE A 1133 18.63 -10.71 5.83
C PHE A 1133 19.75 -11.24 4.96
N ASN A 1134 20.38 -10.35 4.18
CA ASN A 1134 21.49 -10.70 3.30
C ASN A 1134 22.75 -9.94 3.73
N LYS A 1135 23.89 -10.63 3.87
CA LYS A 1135 25.18 -9.97 4.14
C LYS A 1135 25.86 -9.54 2.83
N VAL A 1136 26.13 -8.24 2.70
CA VAL A 1136 26.74 -7.61 1.52
C VAL A 1136 28.05 -6.95 1.96
N GLY A 1137 29.14 -7.71 1.92
CA GLY A 1137 30.42 -7.31 2.51
C GLY A 1137 30.30 -7.18 4.03
N HIS A 1138 30.55 -5.98 4.55
CA HIS A 1138 30.43 -5.66 5.98
C HIS A 1138 29.03 -5.15 6.39
N ARG A 1139 28.10 -4.92 5.44
CA ARG A 1139 26.73 -4.47 5.76
C ARG A 1139 25.75 -5.63 5.72
N LEU A 1140 24.71 -5.55 6.54
CA LEU A 1140 23.50 -6.36 6.38
C LEU A 1140 22.47 -5.56 5.58
N ARG A 1141 21.67 -6.21 4.75
CA ARG A 1141 20.52 -5.62 4.07
C ARG A 1141 19.25 -6.36 4.47
N VAL A 1142 18.19 -5.62 4.76
CA VAL A 1142 16.83 -6.14 4.88
C VAL A 1142 16.22 -6.14 3.48
N GLU A 1143 15.81 -7.30 2.99
CA GLU A 1143 15.14 -7.50 1.70
C GLU A 1143 13.68 -7.88 1.93
N MET A 1144 12.78 -7.12 1.34
CA MET A 1144 11.34 -7.32 1.34
C MET A 1144 11.01 -8.27 0.19
N THR A 1145 10.65 -9.52 0.52
CA THR A 1145 10.41 -10.52 -0.52
C THR A 1145 9.18 -10.18 -1.37
N GLY A 1146 9.07 -10.78 -2.56
CA GLY A 1146 7.89 -10.64 -3.43
C GLY A 1146 6.55 -10.96 -2.74
N GLY A 1147 6.55 -11.77 -1.67
CA GLY A 1147 5.35 -12.04 -0.85
C GLY A 1147 4.93 -10.91 0.10
N ASN A 1148 5.77 -9.89 0.29
CA ASN A 1148 5.39 -8.59 0.86
C ASN A 1148 4.95 -7.65 -0.27
N TRP A 1149 5.76 -7.49 -1.32
CA TRP A 1149 5.48 -6.56 -2.43
C TRP A 1149 4.15 -6.83 -3.15
N ALA A 1150 3.78 -8.09 -3.37
CA ALA A 1150 2.51 -8.47 -4.00
C ALA A 1150 1.25 -8.15 -3.18
N ARG A 1151 1.40 -7.55 -1.98
CA ARG A 1151 0.31 -7.25 -1.03
C ARG A 1151 0.24 -5.79 -0.61
N THR A 1152 1.03 -4.91 -1.23
CA THR A 1152 1.05 -3.47 -0.91
C THR A 1152 -0.28 -2.78 -1.20
N SER A 1153 -1.01 -3.27 -2.22
CA SER A 1153 -2.35 -2.82 -2.63
C SER A 1153 -3.51 -3.64 -2.06
N ASP A 1154 -3.29 -4.48 -1.05
CA ASP A 1154 -4.38 -5.16 -0.34
C ASP A 1154 -5.23 -4.08 0.37
N VAL A 1155 -6.47 -3.85 -0.06
CA VAL A 1155 -7.34 -2.85 0.59
C VAL A 1155 -7.71 -3.33 2.00
N ASP A 1156 -7.59 -2.46 3.00
CA ASP A 1156 -7.98 -2.81 4.37
C ASP A 1156 -9.50 -2.98 4.49
N SER A 1157 -9.92 -4.08 5.12
CA SER A 1157 -11.32 -4.52 5.12
C SER A 1157 -11.72 -5.23 6.41
N ASP A 1158 -12.99 -5.15 6.79
CA ASP A 1158 -13.50 -5.81 8.00
C ASP A 1158 -13.30 -7.33 7.96
N MET A 1159 -13.34 -7.94 6.77
CA MET A 1159 -13.07 -9.37 6.58
C MET A 1159 -11.60 -9.72 6.79
N THR A 1160 -10.64 -8.89 6.36
CA THR A 1160 -9.23 -9.10 6.68
C THR A 1160 -8.97 -8.89 8.16
N THR A 1161 -9.53 -7.86 8.78
CA THR A 1161 -9.41 -7.59 10.22
C THR A 1161 -9.98 -8.72 11.06
N LEU A 1162 -11.16 -9.25 10.71
CA LEU A 1162 -11.77 -10.41 11.38
C LEU A 1162 -10.93 -11.69 11.18
N ALA A 1163 -10.48 -11.95 9.95
CA ALA A 1163 -9.61 -13.10 9.66
C ALA A 1163 -8.27 -13.03 10.41
N TYR A 1164 -7.74 -11.82 10.66
CA TYR A 1164 -6.51 -11.62 11.43
C TYR A 1164 -6.72 -11.59 12.94
N GLY A 1165 -7.87 -11.16 13.46
CA GLY A 1165 -8.25 -11.41 14.85
C GLY A 1165 -8.32 -12.92 15.15
N ILE A 1166 -8.95 -13.68 14.25
CA ILE A 1166 -8.96 -15.15 14.30
C ILE A 1166 -7.54 -15.72 14.18
N LYS A 1167 -6.71 -15.20 13.26
CA LYS A 1167 -5.34 -15.70 13.06
C LYS A 1167 -4.42 -15.40 14.23
N ASP A 1168 -4.49 -14.22 14.85
CA ASP A 1168 -3.69 -13.88 16.03
C ASP A 1168 -4.11 -14.77 17.22
N VAL A 1169 -5.41 -14.99 17.43
CA VAL A 1169 -5.90 -16.00 18.40
C VAL A 1169 -5.32 -17.38 18.09
N PHE A 1170 -5.29 -17.83 16.83
CA PHE A 1170 -4.65 -19.09 16.44
C PHE A 1170 -3.13 -19.12 16.65
N MET A 1171 -2.40 -18.03 16.37
CA MET A 1171 -0.95 -17.96 16.56
C MET A 1171 -0.59 -17.94 18.05
N ARG A 1172 -1.36 -17.21 18.87
CA ARG A 1172 -1.25 -17.23 20.34
C ARG A 1172 -1.62 -18.60 20.89
N GLN A 1173 -2.67 -19.25 20.40
CA GLN A 1173 -3.01 -20.64 20.75
C GLN A 1173 -1.88 -21.59 20.37
N GLN A 1174 -1.30 -21.47 19.17
CA GLN A 1174 -0.23 -22.37 18.71
C GLN A 1174 1.09 -22.15 19.46
N ALA A 1175 1.38 -20.92 19.90
CA ALA A 1175 2.44 -20.64 20.86
C ALA A 1175 2.14 -21.23 22.25
N LEU A 1176 0.90 -21.18 22.71
CA LEU A 1176 0.46 -21.81 23.96
C LEU A 1176 0.59 -23.35 23.88
N GLU A 1177 0.17 -23.96 22.77
CA GLU A 1177 0.28 -25.39 22.50
C GLU A 1177 1.75 -25.84 22.39
N SER A 1178 2.63 -25.04 21.78
CA SER A 1178 4.05 -25.36 21.70
C SER A 1178 4.70 -25.34 23.08
N LEU A 1179 4.40 -24.31 23.90
CA LEU A 1179 4.78 -24.24 25.31
C LEU A 1179 4.24 -25.45 26.10
N VAL A 1180 2.96 -25.79 25.95
CA VAL A 1180 2.33 -26.94 26.64
C VAL A 1180 2.96 -28.27 26.23
N ARG A 1181 3.22 -28.51 24.94
CA ARG A 1181 3.92 -29.73 24.46
C ARG A 1181 5.34 -29.83 24.98
N GLN A 1182 6.10 -28.74 24.91
CA GLN A 1182 7.48 -28.67 25.38
C GLN A 1182 7.56 -28.93 26.90
N HIS A 1183 6.59 -28.40 27.65
CA HIS A 1183 6.42 -28.62 29.09
C HIS A 1183 6.01 -30.06 29.44
N LEU A 1184 5.10 -30.68 28.68
CA LEU A 1184 4.73 -32.09 28.83
C LEU A 1184 5.94 -33.01 28.59
N HIS A 1185 6.74 -32.72 27.56
CA HIS A 1185 7.92 -33.50 27.20
C HIS A 1185 9.04 -33.42 28.24
N MET A 1186 9.24 -32.26 28.88
CA MET A 1186 10.11 -32.12 30.06
C MET A 1186 9.59 -32.94 31.25
N THR A 1187 8.29 -32.82 31.56
CA THR A 1187 7.67 -33.50 32.72
C THR A 1187 7.77 -35.03 32.61
N ALA A 1188 7.62 -35.58 31.40
CA ALA A 1188 7.81 -37.02 31.15
C ALA A 1188 9.27 -37.47 31.39
N LEU A 1189 10.24 -36.64 30.99
CA LEU A 1189 11.66 -36.97 31.10
C LEU A 1189 12.16 -37.00 32.55
N ASP A 1190 11.66 -36.10 33.40
CA ASP A 1190 12.06 -36.04 34.81
C ASP A 1190 11.33 -37.07 35.68
N ASN A 1191 10.06 -37.38 35.38
CA ASN A 1191 9.35 -38.52 35.99
C ASN A 1191 10.09 -39.84 35.71
N TYR A 1192 10.64 -40.02 34.51
CA TYR A 1192 11.45 -41.20 34.17
C TYR A 1192 12.76 -41.27 34.96
N LYS A 1193 13.46 -40.14 35.15
CA LYS A 1193 14.70 -40.08 35.97
C LYS A 1193 14.42 -40.40 37.45
N ASP A 1194 13.33 -39.91 38.02
CA ASP A 1194 12.99 -40.16 39.42
C ASP A 1194 12.45 -41.59 39.65
N TYR A 1195 11.81 -42.21 38.64
CA TYR A 1195 11.55 -43.66 38.66
C TYR A 1195 12.86 -44.46 38.74
N VAL A 1196 13.81 -44.17 37.83
CA VAL A 1196 15.14 -44.82 37.78
C VAL A 1196 16.00 -44.55 39.02
N ARG A 1197 15.72 -43.49 39.79
CA ARG A 1197 16.32 -43.27 41.13
C ARG A 1197 15.66 -44.11 42.22
N ARG A 1198 14.34 -44.31 42.17
CA ARG A 1198 13.60 -45.11 43.16
C ARG A 1198 13.79 -46.62 43.03
N GLU A 1199 14.26 -47.11 41.88
CA GLU A 1199 14.76 -48.49 41.73
C GLU A 1199 16.22 -48.67 42.18
N LYS A 1200 16.89 -47.61 42.69
CA LYS A 1200 18.30 -47.63 43.13
C LYS A 1200 18.51 -47.34 44.62
N TYR A 1201 17.44 -47.32 45.41
CA TYR A 1201 17.42 -47.22 46.87
C TYR A 1201 16.54 -48.32 47.46
#